data_AF-A0A521EQ01-F1
#
_entry.id   AF-A0A521EQ01-F1
#
_cell.length_a   1.000
_cell.length_b   1.000
_cell.length_c   1.000
_cell.angle_alpha   90.00
_cell.angle_beta   90.00
_cell.angle_gamma   90.00
#
_symmetry.space_group_name_H-M   'P 1'
#
loop_
_entity.id
_entity.type
_entity.pdbx_description
1 polymer ?
#
loop_
_entity_poly.entity_id
_entity_poly.type
_entity_poly.pdbx_seq_one_letter_code
_entity_poly.pdbx_strand_id
1 'polypeptide(L)'
;MIRRLKSNMTREDGSRMFPEKEIRTLPVTFTQAEQALYEDVTEYISEHFNRGSSSDSNVAGFAMAVYQKRLVSSVYAIRKSIENRIQALSGGGADGKLSKLVQQLLPKYRRDPEMLTDQAREQVERELEQVSFTDNPEELEQELEILEELRDQARQVRVDSKAQKLQKFVNGILESDPDEKILIFTEYTDTLEYLRDEVFSSYRTAEIYGDLGQSQRRKQVERFEEEANLMLATDAAREGLNLQFAHIMVNYDLPWNPNRIDQRIGRLHRYGQDETVKIHNLFVDETRESEILERLLEKIDEIESQLGLSSDVLGLVLDDFNLEDEIMTAVASHKEVDDVIEEVEQHITANQADVTAAQEQLTAAEHESDEAETKKIRELIARSEENTVLGDEVRQLLRQFFAEFGGTLRKETGTGEPVLFHVEPPKILQGNSVDAVYEQVTFDRETAVENPKSEFMSIEHELVEALLAFCSDEERAGGLTTVKTAATDEPTPGIFFTFRLECIDGVGDVVAEELFQTYITLDGELHDLPEFTGGLPPEQAKSSEPVNSVINKHEKLQNTAVAVAQSRGEELRATIAEDREKATETRIENTKAYFDAREERLNADLESYQEQDKQDDKDMSALINKRRRQLEDINSEREQVLAQLETKQVVACEEPKLVSIAVVVDGLN
;
A
#
# COMPACT_ATOMS: atom_id res chain seq x y z
N MET A 1 4.42 3.26 10.00
CA MET A 1 3.61 2.03 10.08
C MET A 1 4.46 0.98 10.78
N ILE A 2 4.22 0.74 12.07
CA ILE A 2 5.02 -0.24 12.84
C ILE A 2 4.33 -1.59 12.73
N ARG A 3 5.08 -2.62 12.30
CA ARG A 3 4.55 -3.96 11.98
C ARG A 3 4.82 -4.91 13.16
N ARG A 4 3.77 -5.25 13.92
CA ARG A 4 3.81 -6.30 14.95
C ARG A 4 3.81 -7.69 14.32
N LEU A 5 4.43 -8.66 14.99
CA LEU A 5 4.47 -10.07 14.58
C LEU A 5 3.10 -10.71 14.70
N LYS A 6 2.55 -11.19 13.58
CA LYS A 6 1.22 -11.80 13.49
C LYS A 6 1.09 -13.10 14.28
N SER A 7 2.19 -13.84 14.43
CA SER A 7 2.24 -15.18 15.05
C SER A 7 1.97 -15.19 16.56
N ASN A 8 2.30 -14.11 17.27
CA ASN A 8 2.15 -14.00 18.74
C ASN A 8 0.86 -13.29 19.17
N MET A 9 0.05 -12.84 18.21
CA MET A 9 -1.22 -12.18 18.49
C MET A 9 -2.30 -13.24 18.75
N THR A 10 -2.73 -13.36 20.00
CA THR A 10 -3.85 -14.22 20.42
C THR A 10 -5.04 -13.36 20.81
N ARG A 11 -6.25 -13.83 20.53
CA ARG A 11 -7.50 -13.24 21.07
C ARG A 11 -7.51 -13.45 22.59
N GLU A 12 -8.38 -12.74 23.31
CA GLU A 12 -8.49 -12.85 24.78
C GLU A 12 -8.79 -14.27 25.29
N ASP A 13 -9.36 -15.12 24.43
CA ASP A 13 -9.66 -16.53 24.71
C ASP A 13 -8.47 -17.49 24.43
N GLY A 14 -7.33 -16.98 23.96
CA GLY A 14 -6.15 -17.76 23.61
C GLY A 14 -6.15 -18.35 22.19
N SER A 15 -7.18 -18.10 21.37
CA SER A 15 -7.19 -18.47 19.95
C SER A 15 -6.27 -17.55 19.13
N ARG A 16 -5.68 -18.06 18.03
CA ARG A 16 -4.75 -17.29 17.19
C ARG A 16 -5.52 -16.19 16.43
N MET A 17 -4.98 -14.96 16.39
CA MET A 17 -5.58 -13.87 15.61
C MET A 17 -5.41 -14.01 14.09
N PHE A 18 -4.48 -14.87 13.65
CA PHE A 18 -4.21 -15.15 12.25
C PHE A 18 -4.35 -16.66 12.00
N PRO A 19 -4.99 -17.06 10.90
CA PRO A 19 -5.18 -18.47 10.56
C PRO A 19 -3.85 -19.13 10.16
N GLU A 20 -3.80 -20.46 10.18
CA GLU A 20 -2.67 -21.20 9.63
C GLU A 20 -2.58 -20.96 8.11
N LYS A 21 -1.36 -20.97 7.57
CA LYS A 21 -1.11 -20.96 6.13
C LYS A 21 -0.49 -22.29 5.73
N GLU A 22 -0.90 -22.83 4.59
CA GLU A 22 -0.30 -24.02 3.99
C GLU A 22 0.29 -23.66 2.64
N ILE A 23 1.62 -23.67 2.53
CA ILE A 23 2.32 -23.45 1.25
C ILE A 23 2.60 -24.82 0.60
N ARG A 24 2.22 -24.99 -0.66
CA ARG A 24 2.40 -26.25 -1.40
C ARG A 24 2.93 -25.99 -2.81
N THR A 25 3.88 -26.80 -3.25
CA THR A 25 4.30 -26.84 -4.66
C THR A 25 3.31 -27.66 -5.50
N LEU A 26 2.99 -27.13 -6.68
CA LEU A 26 2.33 -27.84 -7.78
C LEU A 26 3.36 -28.09 -8.91
N PRO A 27 4.03 -29.25 -8.94
CA PRO A 27 5.06 -29.53 -9.93
C PRO A 27 4.44 -29.71 -11.33
N VAL A 28 5.15 -29.21 -12.34
CA VAL A 28 4.79 -29.22 -13.74
C VAL A 28 5.94 -29.79 -14.55
N THR A 29 5.69 -30.88 -15.26
CA THR A 29 6.66 -31.45 -16.19
C THR A 29 6.37 -30.94 -17.59
N PHE A 30 7.38 -30.38 -18.26
CA PHE A 30 7.25 -29.96 -19.65
C PHE A 30 7.06 -31.14 -20.61
N THR A 31 6.33 -30.87 -21.70
CA THR A 31 6.36 -31.74 -22.87
C THR A 31 7.70 -31.61 -23.59
N GLN A 32 8.03 -32.56 -24.47
CA GLN A 32 9.26 -32.49 -25.27
C GLN A 32 9.37 -31.20 -26.11
N ALA A 33 8.24 -30.69 -26.62
CA ALA A 33 8.23 -29.46 -27.41
C ALA A 33 8.49 -28.22 -26.54
N GLU A 34 7.96 -28.19 -25.33
CA GLU A 34 8.19 -27.10 -24.37
C GLU A 34 9.61 -27.14 -23.81
N GLN A 35 10.13 -28.34 -23.54
CA GLN A 35 11.51 -28.51 -23.09
C GLN A 35 12.49 -28.02 -24.16
N ALA A 36 12.28 -28.39 -25.42
CA ALA A 36 13.10 -27.91 -26.53
C ALA A 36 13.02 -26.38 -26.67
N LEU A 37 11.81 -25.80 -26.63
CA LEU A 37 11.64 -24.35 -26.64
C LEU A 37 12.37 -23.67 -25.48
N TYR A 38 12.27 -24.22 -24.27
CA TYR A 38 12.94 -23.69 -23.10
C TYR A 38 14.46 -23.70 -23.27
N GLU A 39 15.03 -24.83 -23.70
CA GLU A 39 16.46 -24.97 -23.96
C GLU A 39 16.95 -23.99 -25.03
N ASP A 40 16.24 -23.90 -26.16
CA ASP A 40 16.61 -23.04 -27.29
C ASP A 40 16.50 -21.54 -26.94
N VAL A 41 15.47 -21.13 -26.17
CA VAL A 41 15.34 -19.75 -25.69
C VAL A 41 16.41 -19.43 -24.64
N THR A 42 16.72 -20.35 -23.73
CA THR A 42 17.78 -20.15 -22.72
C THR A 42 19.16 -20.09 -23.38
N GLU A 43 19.42 -20.84 -24.45
CA GLU A 43 20.64 -20.72 -25.26
C GLU A 43 20.73 -19.35 -25.92
N TYR A 44 19.65 -18.88 -26.58
CA TYR A 44 19.56 -17.53 -27.14
C TYR A 44 19.87 -16.45 -26.09
N ILE A 45 19.25 -16.54 -24.92
CA ILE A 45 19.48 -15.63 -23.79
C ILE A 45 20.94 -15.63 -23.37
N SER A 46 21.54 -16.82 -23.20
CA SER A 46 22.91 -16.98 -22.72
C SER A 46 23.93 -16.42 -23.71
N GLU A 47 23.73 -16.63 -25.01
CA GLU A 47 24.61 -16.05 -26.04
C GLU A 47 24.56 -14.52 -26.04
N HIS A 48 23.37 -13.93 -26.00
CA HIS A 48 23.18 -12.48 -26.04
C HIS A 48 23.59 -11.78 -24.74
N PHE A 49 23.37 -12.43 -23.58
CA PHE A 49 23.86 -11.95 -22.29
C PHE A 49 25.40 -11.83 -22.29
N ASN A 50 26.10 -12.86 -22.75
CA ASN A 50 27.56 -12.90 -22.76
C ASN A 50 28.20 -11.92 -23.76
N ARG A 51 27.57 -11.70 -24.93
CA ARG A 51 28.00 -10.72 -25.95
C ARG A 51 27.98 -9.27 -25.44
N GLY A 52 27.13 -8.95 -24.47
CA GLY A 52 26.98 -7.61 -23.87
C GLY A 52 28.10 -7.17 -22.91
N SER A 53 29.09 -8.02 -22.61
CA SER A 53 30.09 -7.78 -21.55
C SER A 53 31.15 -6.69 -21.87
N SER A 54 31.01 -5.96 -22.98
CA SER A 54 31.96 -4.93 -23.43
C SER A 54 31.34 -3.53 -23.41
N SER A 55 31.66 -2.73 -22.39
CA SER A 55 31.51 -1.26 -22.28
C SER A 55 30.14 -0.56 -22.39
N ASP A 56 29.09 -1.14 -22.99
CA ASP A 56 27.68 -0.63 -22.94
C ASP A 56 26.76 -1.55 -22.08
N SER A 57 27.34 -2.09 -21.01
CA SER A 57 27.28 -3.50 -20.60
C SER A 57 26.06 -4.01 -19.84
N ASN A 58 25.06 -3.18 -19.55
CA ASN A 58 24.02 -3.57 -18.59
C ASN A 58 22.62 -3.68 -19.20
N VAL A 59 22.34 -3.08 -20.37
CA VAL A 59 20.97 -3.08 -20.95
C VAL A 59 20.58 -4.45 -21.51
N ALA A 60 21.52 -5.15 -22.16
CA ALA A 60 21.29 -6.49 -22.71
C ALA A 60 20.97 -7.51 -21.63
N GLY A 61 21.68 -7.48 -20.49
CA GLY A 61 21.41 -8.36 -19.37
C GLY A 61 19.99 -8.24 -18.82
N PHE A 62 19.47 -7.01 -18.66
CA PHE A 62 18.08 -6.81 -18.22
C PHE A 62 17.05 -7.24 -19.26
N ALA A 63 17.31 -7.00 -20.55
CA ALA A 63 16.43 -7.50 -21.61
C ALA A 63 16.33 -9.03 -21.58
N MET A 64 17.47 -9.72 -21.41
CA MET A 64 17.50 -11.17 -21.30
C MET A 64 16.82 -11.68 -20.02
N ALA A 65 16.90 -10.94 -18.92
CA ALA A 65 16.18 -11.27 -17.69
C ALA A 65 14.66 -11.22 -17.87
N VAL A 66 14.15 -10.21 -18.58
CA VAL A 66 12.73 -10.12 -18.94
C VAL A 66 12.30 -11.32 -19.78
N TYR A 67 13.12 -11.74 -20.75
CA TYR A 67 12.84 -12.93 -21.56
C TYR A 67 12.76 -14.19 -20.70
N GLN A 68 13.73 -14.42 -19.82
CA GLN A 68 13.72 -15.61 -18.96
C GLN A 68 12.49 -15.63 -18.03
N LYS A 69 12.15 -14.50 -17.40
CA LYS A 69 10.94 -14.40 -16.56
C LYS A 69 9.66 -14.69 -17.35
N ARG A 70 9.55 -14.18 -18.57
CA ARG A 70 8.38 -14.38 -19.43
C ARG A 70 8.28 -15.81 -19.95
N LEU A 71 9.40 -16.47 -20.22
CA LEU A 71 9.47 -17.90 -20.56
C LEU A 71 8.96 -18.77 -19.40
N VAL A 72 9.40 -18.49 -18.17
CA VAL A 72 8.98 -19.23 -16.97
C VAL A 72 7.53 -18.91 -16.56
N SER A 73 7.00 -17.75 -16.94
CA SER A 73 5.58 -17.40 -16.78
C SER A 73 4.70 -18.23 -17.71
N SER A 74 4.76 -18.01 -19.03
CA SER A 74 3.98 -18.79 -19.99
C SER A 74 4.59 -18.80 -21.39
N VAL A 75 4.33 -19.87 -22.16
CA VAL A 75 4.76 -19.94 -23.57
C VAL A 75 4.12 -18.81 -24.39
N TYR A 76 2.91 -18.38 -24.01
CA TYR A 76 2.25 -17.23 -24.62
C TYR A 76 3.01 -15.91 -24.38
N ALA A 77 3.47 -15.67 -23.15
CA ALA A 77 4.19 -14.44 -22.79
C ALA A 77 5.51 -14.32 -23.53
N ILE A 78 6.34 -15.38 -23.56
CA ILE A 78 7.61 -15.38 -24.30
C ILE A 78 7.40 -15.26 -25.82
N ARG A 79 6.38 -15.92 -26.38
CA ARG A 79 6.03 -15.76 -27.79
C ARG A 79 5.75 -14.30 -28.14
N LYS A 80 5.04 -13.57 -27.28
CA LYS A 80 4.75 -12.14 -27.50
C LYS A 80 6.02 -11.30 -27.44
N SER A 81 6.97 -11.58 -26.53
CA SER A 81 8.28 -10.90 -26.49
C SER A 81 9.08 -11.14 -27.75
N ILE A 82 9.16 -12.38 -28.21
CA ILE A 82 9.86 -12.75 -29.47
C ILE A 82 9.20 -12.04 -30.66
N GLU A 83 7.87 -12.02 -30.76
CA GLU A 83 7.15 -11.33 -31.84
C GLU A 83 7.40 -9.81 -31.82
N ASN A 84 7.37 -9.18 -30.64
CA ASN A 84 7.69 -7.76 -30.47
C ASN A 84 9.12 -7.45 -30.93
N ARG A 85 10.06 -8.33 -30.60
CA ARG A 85 11.47 -8.22 -30.99
C ARG A 85 11.67 -8.33 -32.50
N ILE A 86 11.10 -9.36 -33.13
CA ILE A 86 11.12 -9.51 -34.59
C ILE A 86 10.58 -8.26 -35.26
N GLN A 87 9.47 -7.72 -34.76
CA GLN A 87 8.86 -6.50 -35.30
C GLN A 87 9.79 -5.28 -35.16
N ALA A 88 10.44 -5.12 -34.00
CA ALA A 88 11.38 -4.03 -33.75
C ALA A 88 12.61 -4.10 -34.68
N LEU A 89 13.21 -5.28 -34.82
CA LEU A 89 14.40 -5.50 -35.65
C LEU A 89 14.08 -5.41 -37.16
N SER A 90 12.91 -5.90 -37.59
CA SER A 90 12.49 -5.86 -39.01
C SER A 90 12.06 -4.47 -39.49
N GLY A 91 11.58 -3.60 -38.60
CA GLY A 91 11.00 -2.30 -38.93
C GLY A 91 11.99 -1.19 -39.29
N GLY A 92 13.30 -1.50 -39.39
CA GLY A 92 14.34 -0.47 -39.56
C GLY A 92 14.50 0.45 -38.35
N GLY A 93 14.00 0.04 -37.17
CA GLY A 93 14.02 0.76 -35.90
C GLY A 93 15.42 0.87 -35.26
N ALA A 94 16.47 0.82 -36.07
CA ALA A 94 17.87 1.00 -35.68
C ALA A 94 18.20 2.47 -35.38
N ASP A 95 17.38 3.13 -34.56
CA ASP A 95 17.83 4.24 -33.72
C ASP A 95 17.94 3.81 -32.24
N GLY A 96 17.55 2.57 -31.89
CA GLY A 96 18.11 1.70 -30.82
C GLY A 96 18.22 2.26 -29.40
N LYS A 97 17.72 3.46 -29.14
CA LYS A 97 17.92 4.18 -27.88
C LYS A 97 16.64 4.14 -27.10
N LEU A 98 16.77 3.65 -25.86
CA LEU A 98 15.78 3.83 -24.81
C LEU A 98 15.27 5.28 -24.82
N SER A 99 13.98 5.47 -24.65
CA SER A 99 13.38 6.79 -24.52
C SER A 99 14.02 7.55 -23.37
N LYS A 100 13.98 8.88 -23.40
CA LYS A 100 14.53 9.70 -22.30
C LYS A 100 13.91 9.33 -20.94
N LEU A 101 12.64 8.93 -20.95
CA LEU A 101 11.94 8.47 -19.76
C LEU A 101 12.55 7.16 -19.26
N VAL A 102 12.69 6.15 -20.11
CA VAL A 102 13.28 4.86 -19.71
C VAL A 102 14.76 5.00 -19.33
N GLN A 103 15.54 5.87 -19.97
CA GLN A 103 16.90 6.17 -19.53
C GLN A 103 16.97 6.72 -18.09
N GLN A 104 15.97 7.50 -17.67
CA GLN A 104 15.88 8.02 -16.30
C GLN A 104 15.37 6.97 -15.30
N LEU A 105 14.48 6.09 -15.74
CA LEU A 105 13.90 5.05 -14.90
C LEU A 105 14.81 3.83 -14.75
N LEU A 106 15.69 3.55 -15.73
CA LEU A 106 16.52 2.36 -15.75
C LEU A 106 17.42 2.22 -14.50
N PRO A 107 18.11 3.24 -13.98
CA PRO A 107 18.87 3.11 -12.73
C PRO A 107 17.98 2.70 -11.53
N LYS A 108 16.75 3.19 -11.49
CA LYS A 108 15.78 2.86 -10.45
C LYS A 108 15.24 1.44 -10.64
N TYR A 109 14.89 1.06 -11.87
CA TYR A 109 14.51 -0.31 -12.24
C TYR A 109 15.59 -1.33 -11.83
N ARG A 110 16.87 -1.00 -12.00
CA ARG A 110 17.98 -1.90 -11.66
C ARG A 110 18.18 -2.11 -10.17
N ARG A 111 18.00 -1.05 -9.38
CA ARG A 111 18.26 -1.08 -7.94
C ARG A 111 17.04 -1.58 -7.17
N ASP A 112 15.88 -1.09 -7.58
CA ASP A 112 14.62 -1.31 -6.89
C ASP A 112 13.46 -1.16 -7.89
N PRO A 113 13.21 -2.20 -8.72
CA PRO A 113 12.13 -2.18 -9.70
C PRO A 113 10.76 -2.04 -9.04
N GLU A 114 10.65 -2.37 -7.76
CA GLU A 114 9.39 -2.32 -7.01
C GLU A 114 9.01 -0.91 -6.57
N MET A 115 9.97 0.00 -6.46
CA MET A 115 9.71 1.43 -6.25
C MET A 115 9.18 2.14 -7.50
N LEU A 116 9.13 1.46 -8.65
CA LEU A 116 8.46 1.94 -9.84
C LEU A 116 6.96 1.59 -9.78
N THR A 117 6.15 2.43 -10.39
CA THR A 117 4.78 2.02 -10.69
C THR A 117 4.82 0.89 -11.71
N ASP A 118 3.87 -0.05 -11.66
CA ASP A 118 3.86 -1.17 -12.61
C ASP A 118 3.78 -0.71 -14.06
N GLN A 119 3.07 0.40 -14.35
CA GLN A 119 3.07 1.03 -15.68
C GLN A 119 4.47 1.49 -16.10
N ALA A 120 5.22 2.11 -15.19
CA ALA A 120 6.60 2.54 -15.47
C ALA A 120 7.54 1.34 -15.66
N ARG A 121 7.36 0.28 -14.87
CA ARG A 121 8.10 -0.97 -14.98
C ARG A 121 7.83 -1.68 -16.31
N GLU A 122 6.57 -1.88 -16.66
CA GLU A 122 6.16 -2.50 -17.92
C GLU A 122 6.66 -1.70 -19.13
N GLN A 123 6.67 -0.37 -19.03
CA GLN A 123 7.24 0.48 -20.08
C GLN A 123 8.75 0.27 -20.21
N VAL A 124 9.49 0.17 -19.11
CA VAL A 124 10.93 -0.13 -19.13
C VAL A 124 11.18 -1.49 -19.79
N GLU A 125 10.50 -2.53 -19.34
CA GLU A 125 10.63 -3.89 -19.88
C GLU A 125 10.32 -3.94 -21.37
N ARG A 126 9.22 -3.31 -21.81
CA ARG A 126 8.83 -3.26 -23.22
C ARG A 126 9.86 -2.56 -24.11
N GLU A 127 10.46 -1.47 -23.62
CA GLU A 127 11.53 -0.79 -24.35
C GLU A 127 12.82 -1.63 -24.37
N LEU A 128 13.16 -2.32 -23.27
CA LEU A 128 14.31 -3.23 -23.21
C LEU A 128 14.20 -4.38 -24.23
N GLU A 129 13.01 -4.95 -24.42
CA GLU A 129 12.76 -5.97 -25.46
C GLU A 129 13.04 -5.46 -26.88
N GLN A 130 12.95 -4.15 -27.12
CA GLN A 130 13.08 -3.53 -28.45
C GLN A 130 14.49 -3.02 -28.78
N VAL A 131 15.41 -2.97 -27.82
CA VAL A 131 16.77 -2.42 -28.02
C VAL A 131 17.63 -3.37 -28.85
N SER A 132 18.03 -2.99 -30.07
CA SER A 132 19.05 -3.73 -30.81
C SER A 132 20.42 -3.62 -30.12
N PHE A 133 21.14 -4.74 -30.03
CA PHE A 133 22.48 -4.79 -29.43
C PHE A 133 23.60 -4.87 -30.47
N THR A 134 23.25 -4.93 -31.77
CA THR A 134 24.21 -4.92 -32.87
C THR A 134 23.77 -3.95 -33.96
N ASP A 135 24.76 -3.26 -34.54
CA ASP A 135 24.60 -2.44 -35.74
C ASP A 135 25.04 -3.22 -37.01
N ASN A 136 25.50 -4.48 -36.86
CA ASN A 136 25.96 -5.31 -37.96
C ASN A 136 24.77 -5.97 -38.67
N PRO A 137 24.52 -5.68 -39.96
CA PRO A 137 23.38 -6.26 -40.70
C PRO A 137 23.39 -7.78 -40.78
N GLU A 138 24.57 -8.41 -40.86
CA GLU A 138 24.67 -9.87 -40.94
C GLU A 138 24.33 -10.54 -39.61
N GLU A 139 24.75 -9.96 -38.48
CA GLU A 139 24.38 -10.45 -37.15
C GLU A 139 22.90 -10.23 -36.86
N LEU A 140 22.32 -9.13 -37.33
CA LEU A 140 20.89 -8.84 -37.22
C LEU A 140 20.05 -9.86 -38.01
N GLU A 141 20.48 -10.22 -39.21
CA GLU A 141 19.80 -11.22 -40.05
C GLU A 141 19.84 -12.61 -39.39
N GLN A 142 20.96 -12.97 -38.78
CA GLN A 142 21.09 -14.22 -38.00
C GLN A 142 20.22 -14.21 -36.74
N GLU A 143 20.18 -13.10 -35.98
CA GLU A 143 19.31 -12.95 -34.81
C GLU A 143 17.83 -13.11 -35.22
N LEU A 144 17.43 -12.50 -36.34
CA LEU A 144 16.08 -12.64 -36.87
C LEU A 144 15.74 -14.09 -37.23
N GLU A 145 16.63 -14.82 -37.90
CA GLU A 145 16.41 -16.24 -38.25
C GLU A 145 16.15 -17.09 -36.99
N ILE A 146 16.99 -16.93 -35.95
CA ILE A 146 16.82 -17.62 -34.67
C ILE A 146 15.47 -17.26 -34.02
N LEU A 147 15.13 -15.97 -33.96
CA LEU A 147 13.87 -15.52 -33.35
C LEU A 147 12.64 -16.05 -34.12
N GLU A 148 12.71 -16.16 -35.44
CA GLU A 148 11.63 -16.73 -36.25
C GLU A 148 11.43 -18.21 -35.97
N GLU A 149 12.51 -18.98 -35.79
CA GLU A 149 12.45 -20.38 -35.37
C GLU A 149 11.82 -20.53 -33.98
N LEU A 150 12.30 -19.76 -32.99
CA LEU A 150 11.76 -19.76 -31.63
C LEU A 150 10.27 -19.38 -31.59
N ARG A 151 9.86 -18.38 -32.39
CA ARG A 151 8.45 -18.00 -32.54
C ARG A 151 7.62 -19.16 -33.07
N ASP A 152 8.12 -19.87 -34.07
CA ASP A 152 7.38 -20.96 -34.72
C ASP A 152 7.31 -22.20 -33.82
N GLN A 153 8.32 -22.45 -32.99
CA GLN A 153 8.24 -23.42 -31.90
C GLN A 153 7.17 -23.01 -30.87
N ALA A 154 7.22 -21.79 -30.37
CA ALA A 154 6.27 -21.29 -29.37
C ALA A 154 4.81 -21.32 -29.87
N ARG A 155 4.58 -21.08 -31.17
CA ARG A 155 3.24 -21.19 -31.80
C ARG A 155 2.68 -22.60 -31.82
N GLN A 156 3.52 -23.63 -31.74
CA GLN A 156 3.06 -25.02 -31.68
C GLN A 156 2.43 -25.37 -30.33
N VAL A 157 2.76 -24.59 -29.29
CA VAL A 157 2.23 -24.77 -27.93
C VAL A 157 1.10 -23.77 -27.71
N ARG A 158 -0.14 -24.20 -28.00
CA ARG A 158 -1.33 -23.36 -27.77
C ARG A 158 -1.66 -23.20 -26.29
N VAL A 159 -1.66 -24.31 -25.55
CA VAL A 159 -1.91 -24.34 -24.10
C VAL A 159 -0.77 -25.13 -23.47
N ASP A 160 0.07 -24.43 -22.72
CA ASP A 160 1.25 -25.00 -22.09
C ASP A 160 0.91 -25.93 -20.89
N SER A 161 1.87 -26.75 -20.48
CA SER A 161 1.74 -27.75 -19.42
C SER A 161 1.41 -27.12 -18.06
N LYS A 162 1.85 -25.87 -17.81
CA LYS A 162 1.58 -25.13 -16.58
C LYS A 162 0.12 -24.71 -16.51
N ALA A 163 -0.40 -24.14 -17.60
CA ALA A 163 -1.81 -23.83 -17.78
C ALA A 163 -2.70 -25.08 -17.68
N GLN A 164 -2.29 -26.20 -18.31
CA GLN A 164 -3.03 -27.47 -18.20
C GLN A 164 -3.05 -28.00 -16.76
N LYS A 165 -1.95 -27.88 -16.01
CA LYS A 165 -1.88 -28.27 -14.60
C LYS A 165 -2.79 -27.39 -13.75
N LEU A 166 -2.73 -26.08 -13.94
CA LEU A 166 -3.57 -25.11 -13.27
C LEU A 166 -5.07 -25.40 -13.52
N GLN A 167 -5.44 -25.62 -14.78
CA GLN A 167 -6.82 -25.94 -15.15
C GLN A 167 -7.30 -27.22 -14.45
N LYS A 168 -6.49 -28.30 -14.46
CA LYS A 168 -6.83 -29.55 -13.75
C LYS A 168 -6.99 -29.33 -12.25
N PHE A 169 -6.13 -28.52 -11.63
CA PHE A 169 -6.18 -28.20 -10.22
C PHE A 169 -7.47 -27.43 -9.87
N VAL A 170 -7.76 -26.37 -10.61
CA VAL A 170 -8.98 -25.58 -10.46
C VAL A 170 -10.23 -26.43 -10.65
N ASN A 171 -10.27 -27.26 -11.70
CA ASN A 171 -11.40 -28.15 -11.96
C ASN A 171 -11.61 -29.12 -10.78
N GLY A 172 -10.55 -29.70 -10.23
CA GLY A 172 -10.66 -30.61 -9.10
C GLY A 172 -11.25 -29.96 -7.84
N ILE A 173 -10.91 -28.69 -7.58
CA ILE A 173 -11.50 -27.91 -6.48
C ILE A 173 -12.97 -27.64 -6.77
N LEU A 174 -13.30 -27.07 -7.92
CA LEU A 174 -14.68 -26.65 -8.24
C LEU A 174 -15.63 -27.83 -8.50
N GLU A 175 -15.12 -29.00 -8.87
CA GLU A 175 -15.90 -30.25 -8.90
C GLU A 175 -16.22 -30.76 -7.49
N SER A 176 -15.35 -30.50 -6.52
CA SER A 176 -15.53 -30.90 -5.12
C SER A 176 -16.43 -29.92 -4.37
N ASP A 177 -16.21 -28.63 -4.59
CA ASP A 177 -17.01 -27.53 -4.04
C ASP A 177 -17.16 -26.41 -5.09
N PRO A 178 -18.34 -26.29 -5.73
CA PRO A 178 -18.60 -25.30 -6.77
C PRO A 178 -18.60 -23.84 -6.29
N ASP A 179 -18.69 -23.59 -4.99
CA ASP A 179 -18.77 -22.23 -4.43
C ASP A 179 -17.40 -21.68 -4.03
N GLU A 180 -16.35 -22.51 -4.10
CA GLU A 180 -14.98 -22.12 -3.77
C GLU A 180 -14.47 -20.94 -4.61
N LYS A 181 -13.63 -20.12 -3.96
CA LYS A 181 -13.05 -18.90 -4.53
C LYS A 181 -11.54 -19.05 -4.62
N ILE A 182 -11.02 -18.99 -5.85
CA ILE A 182 -9.59 -19.20 -6.14
C ILE A 182 -9.01 -17.93 -6.74
N LEU A 183 -8.02 -17.37 -6.04
CA LEU A 183 -7.23 -16.24 -6.54
C LEU A 183 -5.98 -16.76 -7.26
N ILE A 184 -5.81 -16.38 -8.52
CA ILE A 184 -4.68 -16.79 -9.36
C ILE A 184 -3.84 -15.56 -9.69
N PHE A 185 -2.59 -15.55 -9.24
CA PHE A 185 -1.64 -14.48 -9.51
C PHE A 185 -0.69 -14.82 -10.66
N THR A 186 -0.40 -13.81 -11.49
CA THR A 186 0.68 -13.83 -12.49
C THR A 186 1.35 -12.46 -12.56
N GLU A 187 2.63 -12.40 -12.86
CA GLU A 187 3.38 -11.15 -12.97
C GLU A 187 3.00 -10.34 -14.22
N TYR A 188 2.54 -11.01 -15.28
CA TYR A 188 2.36 -10.42 -16.60
C TYR A 188 0.89 -10.39 -17.04
N THR A 189 0.44 -9.22 -17.49
CA THR A 189 -0.90 -9.05 -18.08
C THR A 189 -1.11 -9.96 -19.29
N ASP A 190 -0.06 -10.22 -20.08
CA ASP A 190 -0.12 -11.12 -21.24
C ASP A 190 -0.46 -12.56 -20.84
N THR A 191 0.10 -13.03 -19.73
CA THR A 191 -0.23 -14.35 -19.16
C THR A 191 -1.64 -14.35 -18.61
N LEU A 192 -2.07 -13.27 -17.94
CA LEU A 192 -3.46 -13.13 -17.45
C LEU A 192 -4.47 -13.24 -18.59
N GLU A 193 -4.27 -12.50 -19.68
CA GLU A 193 -5.12 -12.53 -20.87
C GLU A 193 -5.19 -13.93 -21.48
N TYR A 194 -4.03 -14.60 -21.61
CA TYR A 194 -3.96 -15.97 -22.08
C TYR A 194 -4.72 -16.95 -21.18
N LEU A 195 -4.55 -16.86 -19.86
CA LEU A 195 -5.29 -17.70 -18.91
C LEU A 195 -6.79 -17.46 -19.02
N ARG A 196 -7.23 -16.21 -19.17
CA ARG A 196 -8.65 -15.87 -19.36
C ARG A 196 -9.22 -16.44 -20.66
N ASP A 197 -8.55 -16.19 -21.78
CA ASP A 197 -9.12 -16.38 -23.11
C ASP A 197 -8.94 -17.81 -23.64
N GLU A 198 -7.87 -18.50 -23.24
CA GLU A 198 -7.56 -19.84 -23.76
C GLU A 198 -7.79 -20.94 -22.71
N VAL A 199 -7.47 -20.69 -21.43
CA VAL A 199 -7.49 -21.72 -20.38
C VAL A 199 -8.82 -21.74 -19.61
N PHE A 200 -9.34 -20.57 -19.27
CA PHE A 200 -10.54 -20.40 -18.44
C PHE A 200 -11.71 -19.77 -19.20
N SER A 201 -11.72 -19.86 -20.53
CA SER A 201 -12.78 -19.31 -21.38
C SER A 201 -14.18 -19.88 -21.09
N SER A 202 -14.25 -21.06 -20.46
CA SER A 202 -15.50 -21.67 -20.00
C SER A 202 -15.95 -21.22 -18.62
N TYR A 203 -15.12 -20.49 -17.87
CA TYR A 203 -15.39 -20.02 -16.52
C TYR A 203 -15.79 -18.55 -16.51
N ARG A 204 -16.61 -18.17 -15.53
CA ARG A 204 -16.73 -16.75 -15.18
C ARG A 204 -15.52 -16.38 -14.35
N THR A 205 -14.73 -15.45 -14.87
CA THR A 205 -13.55 -14.92 -14.21
C THR A 205 -13.75 -13.44 -13.88
N ALA A 206 -13.25 -13.02 -12.73
CA ALA A 206 -12.94 -11.64 -12.43
C ALA A 206 -11.47 -11.35 -12.74
N GLU A 207 -11.13 -10.11 -13.02
CA GLU A 207 -9.77 -9.73 -13.40
C GLU A 207 -9.33 -8.44 -12.72
N ILE A 208 -8.10 -8.41 -12.22
CA ILE A 208 -7.49 -7.21 -11.66
C ILE A 208 -6.08 -7.02 -12.20
N TYR A 209 -5.85 -5.89 -12.87
CA TYR A 209 -4.55 -5.49 -13.39
C TYR A 209 -4.35 -3.97 -13.27
N GLY A 210 -3.12 -3.50 -13.48
CA GLY A 210 -2.67 -2.15 -13.15
C GLY A 210 -3.50 -1.01 -13.72
N ASP A 211 -3.99 -1.18 -14.95
CA ASP A 211 -4.71 -0.14 -15.70
C ASP A 211 -6.18 0.03 -15.32
N LEU A 212 -6.71 -0.77 -14.37
CA LEU A 212 -8.09 -0.64 -13.91
C LEU A 212 -8.25 0.53 -12.93
N GLY A 213 -9.25 1.38 -13.18
CA GLY A 213 -9.65 2.43 -12.24
C GLY A 213 -10.33 1.85 -10.98
N GLN A 214 -10.40 2.63 -9.90
CA GLN A 214 -10.94 2.18 -8.59
C GLN A 214 -12.37 1.62 -8.68
N SER A 215 -13.27 2.28 -9.42
CA SER A 215 -14.66 1.81 -9.60
C SER A 215 -14.75 0.49 -10.37
N GLN A 216 -13.83 0.25 -11.32
CA GLN A 216 -13.76 -1.02 -12.04
C GLN A 216 -13.18 -2.11 -11.14
N ARG A 217 -12.18 -1.79 -10.30
CA ARG A 217 -11.62 -2.73 -9.33
C ARG A 217 -12.69 -3.23 -8.34
N ARG A 218 -13.50 -2.33 -7.76
CA ARG A 218 -14.63 -2.72 -6.88
C ARG A 218 -15.60 -3.68 -7.57
N LYS A 219 -16.01 -3.37 -8.80
CA LYS A 219 -16.89 -4.25 -9.60
C LYS A 219 -16.29 -5.63 -9.86
N GLN A 220 -14.98 -5.72 -10.05
CA GLN A 220 -14.30 -7.01 -10.25
C GLN A 220 -14.20 -7.80 -8.94
N VAL A 221 -14.04 -7.13 -7.79
CA VAL A 221 -14.12 -7.77 -6.47
C VAL A 221 -15.53 -8.27 -6.19
N GLU A 222 -16.57 -7.45 -6.38
CA GLU A 222 -17.98 -7.87 -6.25
C GLU A 222 -18.28 -9.04 -7.18
N ARG A 223 -17.82 -8.98 -8.43
CA ARG A 223 -17.97 -10.09 -9.38
C ARG A 223 -17.30 -11.37 -8.89
N PHE A 224 -16.12 -11.28 -8.27
CA PHE A 224 -15.43 -12.43 -7.69
C PHE A 224 -16.16 -12.98 -6.45
N GLU A 225 -16.73 -12.11 -5.64
CA GLU A 225 -17.49 -12.51 -4.47
C GLU A 225 -18.80 -13.21 -4.87
N GLU A 226 -19.57 -12.63 -5.78
CA GLU A 226 -20.95 -13.07 -6.06
C GLU A 226 -21.10 -13.97 -7.28
N GLU A 227 -20.33 -13.76 -8.36
CA GLU A 227 -20.64 -14.36 -9.68
C GLU A 227 -19.58 -15.33 -10.21
N ALA A 228 -18.31 -15.07 -9.90
CA ALA A 228 -17.15 -15.76 -10.45
C ALA A 228 -16.46 -16.58 -9.35
N ASN A 229 -15.96 -17.76 -9.70
CA ASN A 229 -15.16 -18.58 -8.80
C ASN A 229 -13.66 -18.26 -8.87
N LEU A 230 -13.25 -17.58 -9.94
CA LEU A 230 -11.84 -17.33 -10.24
C LEU A 230 -11.60 -15.83 -10.35
N MET A 231 -10.56 -15.35 -9.68
CA MET A 231 -9.99 -14.03 -9.92
C MET A 231 -8.58 -14.20 -10.48
N LEU A 232 -8.34 -13.63 -11.66
CA LEU A 232 -7.01 -13.52 -12.24
C LEU A 232 -6.44 -12.15 -11.88
N ALA A 233 -5.27 -12.10 -11.27
CA ALA A 233 -4.68 -10.85 -10.79
C ALA A 233 -3.23 -10.71 -11.22
N THR A 234 -2.83 -9.49 -11.61
CA THR A 234 -1.42 -9.12 -11.69
C THR A 234 -0.94 -8.43 -10.42
N ASP A 235 0.37 -8.43 -10.21
CA ASP A 235 1.01 -7.72 -9.09
C ASP A 235 0.70 -6.22 -9.04
N ALA A 236 0.25 -5.65 -10.16
CA ALA A 236 -0.17 -4.26 -10.28
C ALA A 236 -1.48 -3.91 -9.53
N ALA A 237 -2.02 -4.87 -8.78
CA ALA A 237 -3.13 -4.73 -7.86
C ALA A 237 -2.71 -4.36 -6.42
N ARG A 238 -1.67 -3.53 -6.29
CA ARG A 238 -0.84 -3.44 -5.08
C ARG A 238 -1.50 -2.79 -3.85
N GLU A 239 -2.63 -2.10 -3.96
CA GLU A 239 -3.24 -1.41 -2.81
C GLU A 239 -4.75 -1.69 -2.61
N GLY A 240 -5.15 -1.83 -1.34
CA GLY A 240 -6.53 -1.58 -0.89
C GLY A 240 -7.59 -2.68 -1.03
N LEU A 241 -7.34 -3.79 -1.72
CA LEU A 241 -8.39 -4.80 -1.91
C LEU A 241 -8.44 -5.82 -0.78
N ASN A 242 -9.60 -5.95 -0.15
CA ASN A 242 -9.87 -6.96 0.85
C ASN A 242 -10.46 -8.21 0.17
N LEU A 243 -9.68 -9.29 0.07
CA LEU A 243 -10.08 -10.56 -0.57
C LEU A 243 -10.24 -11.68 0.46
N GLN A 244 -10.50 -11.33 1.73
CA GLN A 244 -10.60 -12.27 2.85
C GLN A 244 -11.69 -13.33 2.67
N PHE A 245 -12.70 -13.13 1.82
CA PHE A 245 -13.68 -14.17 1.52
C PHE A 245 -13.11 -15.34 0.71
N ALA A 246 -11.91 -15.20 0.13
CA ALA A 246 -11.18 -16.28 -0.51
C ALA A 246 -10.07 -16.80 0.41
N HIS A 247 -9.84 -18.11 0.41
CA HIS A 247 -8.78 -18.75 1.21
C HIS A 247 -7.81 -19.60 0.37
N ILE A 248 -8.01 -19.68 -0.95
CA ILE A 248 -7.15 -20.41 -1.88
C ILE A 248 -6.45 -19.43 -2.83
N MET A 249 -5.12 -19.46 -2.81
CA MET A 249 -4.24 -18.70 -3.69
C MET A 249 -3.43 -19.64 -4.56
N VAL A 250 -3.29 -19.30 -5.84
CA VAL A 250 -2.40 -19.97 -6.76
C VAL A 250 -1.46 -18.94 -7.39
N ASN A 251 -0.16 -19.05 -7.13
CA ASN A 251 0.85 -18.32 -7.87
C ASN A 251 1.16 -19.10 -9.15
N TYR A 252 0.70 -18.59 -10.28
CA TYR A 252 1.00 -19.17 -11.59
C TYR A 252 2.48 -18.98 -11.93
N ASP A 253 3.05 -17.84 -11.59
CA ASP A 253 4.47 -17.57 -11.56
C ASP A 253 4.78 -16.79 -10.27
N LEU A 254 6.00 -16.93 -9.77
CA LEU A 254 6.45 -16.24 -8.57
C LEU A 254 7.36 -15.08 -8.95
N PRO A 255 7.14 -13.90 -8.38
CA PRO A 255 8.04 -12.79 -8.59
C PRO A 255 9.39 -13.13 -7.96
N TRP A 256 10.48 -12.79 -8.65
CA TRP A 256 11.84 -12.99 -8.12
C TRP A 256 12.20 -11.99 -7.01
N ASN A 257 11.23 -11.19 -6.54
CA ASN A 257 11.38 -10.31 -5.40
C ASN A 257 10.60 -10.86 -4.18
N PRO A 258 11.27 -11.24 -3.09
CA PRO A 258 10.63 -11.79 -1.89
C PRO A 258 9.58 -10.87 -1.24
N ASN A 259 9.79 -9.54 -1.26
CA ASN A 259 8.81 -8.57 -0.74
C ASN A 259 7.46 -8.68 -1.47
N ARG A 260 7.47 -8.95 -2.79
CA ARG A 260 6.23 -9.14 -3.55
C ARG A 260 5.51 -10.43 -3.20
N ILE A 261 6.27 -11.51 -2.98
CA ILE A 261 5.70 -12.79 -2.57
C ILE A 261 4.91 -12.60 -1.27
N ASP A 262 5.51 -11.93 -0.29
CA ASP A 262 4.83 -11.65 0.98
C ASP A 262 3.61 -10.73 0.80
N GLN A 263 3.71 -9.69 -0.04
CA GLN A 263 2.58 -8.82 -0.36
C GLN A 263 1.42 -9.55 -1.04
N ARG A 264 1.68 -10.57 -1.87
CA ARG A 264 0.64 -11.44 -2.46
C ARG A 264 -0.03 -12.26 -1.36
N ILE A 265 0.76 -12.95 -0.54
CA ILE A 265 0.27 -13.78 0.58
C ILE A 265 -0.60 -12.95 1.53
N GLY A 266 -0.13 -11.74 1.86
CA GLY A 266 -0.84 -10.77 2.69
C GLY A 266 -2.15 -10.24 2.10
N ARG A 267 -2.59 -10.65 0.90
CA ARG A 267 -3.94 -10.34 0.37
C ARG A 267 -5.03 -11.24 0.96
N LEU A 268 -4.69 -12.49 1.28
CA LEU A 268 -5.60 -13.47 1.88
C LEU A 268 -5.27 -13.72 3.35
N HIS A 269 -3.98 -13.66 3.71
CA HIS A 269 -3.50 -13.88 5.07
C HIS A 269 -3.52 -12.58 5.88
N ARG A 270 -4.71 -12.21 6.36
CA ARG A 270 -4.97 -10.99 7.16
C ARG A 270 -5.79 -11.30 8.41
N TYR A 271 -5.79 -10.35 9.35
CA TYR A 271 -6.68 -10.39 10.52
C TYR A 271 -8.15 -10.43 10.08
N GLY A 272 -8.92 -11.40 10.58
CA GLY A 272 -10.32 -11.63 10.19
C GLY A 272 -10.55 -12.73 9.15
N GLN A 273 -9.50 -13.42 8.71
CA GLN A 273 -9.64 -14.67 7.93
C GLN A 273 -9.88 -15.84 8.89
N ASP A 274 -10.99 -16.56 8.70
CA ASP A 274 -11.40 -17.67 9.56
C ASP A 274 -10.97 -19.05 9.03
N GLU A 275 -10.63 -19.14 7.74
CA GLU A 275 -10.19 -20.37 7.07
C GLU A 275 -8.66 -20.46 6.94
N THR A 276 -8.12 -21.67 6.93
CA THR A 276 -6.70 -21.91 6.64
C THR A 276 -6.38 -21.45 5.21
N VAL A 277 -5.40 -20.55 5.07
CA VAL A 277 -5.01 -19.99 3.77
C VAL A 277 -4.13 -21.00 3.03
N LYS A 278 -4.60 -21.52 1.89
CA LYS A 278 -3.87 -22.48 1.05
C LYS A 278 -3.19 -21.75 -0.10
N ILE A 279 -1.85 -21.78 -0.13
CA ILE A 279 -1.02 -21.14 -1.15
C ILE A 279 -0.38 -22.21 -2.02
N HIS A 280 -0.65 -22.17 -3.31
CA HIS A 280 -0.16 -23.13 -4.28
C HIS A 280 0.77 -22.46 -5.29
N ASN A 281 2.02 -22.91 -5.38
CA ASN A 281 3.01 -22.34 -6.30
C ASN A 281 3.25 -23.31 -7.46
N LEU A 282 3.09 -22.86 -8.71
CA LEU A 282 3.40 -23.71 -9.87
C LEU A 282 4.88 -23.57 -10.23
N PHE A 283 5.61 -24.68 -10.11
CA PHE A 283 7.02 -24.80 -10.48
C PHE A 283 7.18 -25.80 -11.62
N VAL A 284 8.10 -25.51 -12.54
CA VAL A 284 8.42 -26.42 -13.64
C VAL A 284 9.63 -27.26 -13.25
N ASP A 285 9.45 -28.57 -13.29
CA ASP A 285 10.50 -29.55 -13.02
C ASP A 285 11.68 -29.34 -13.98
N GLU A 286 12.91 -29.55 -13.51
CA GLU A 286 14.13 -29.50 -14.34
C GLU A 286 14.44 -28.12 -14.96
N THR A 287 13.83 -27.05 -14.44
CA THR A 287 14.22 -25.66 -14.75
C THR A 287 14.98 -25.04 -13.58
N ARG A 288 16.02 -24.26 -13.89
CA ARG A 288 17.00 -23.81 -12.89
C ARG A 288 16.41 -22.74 -11.97
N GLU A 289 15.57 -21.87 -12.52
CA GLU A 289 14.88 -20.82 -11.76
C GLU A 289 13.83 -21.43 -10.83
N SER A 290 13.09 -22.44 -11.29
CA SER A 290 12.13 -23.13 -10.42
C SER A 290 12.85 -23.85 -9.27
N GLU A 291 13.98 -24.49 -9.54
CA GLU A 291 14.78 -25.14 -8.50
C GLU A 291 15.31 -24.14 -7.47
N ILE A 292 15.84 -22.99 -7.92
CA ILE A 292 16.30 -21.91 -7.03
C ILE A 292 15.13 -21.37 -6.18
N LEU A 293 14.01 -21.03 -6.81
CA LEU A 293 12.85 -20.43 -6.13
C LEU A 293 12.17 -21.41 -5.17
N GLU A 294 12.04 -22.69 -5.55
CA GLU A 294 11.45 -23.72 -4.69
C GLU A 294 12.31 -23.92 -3.43
N ARG A 295 13.62 -24.12 -3.59
CA ARG A 295 14.55 -24.27 -2.46
C ARG A 295 14.61 -23.02 -1.59
N LEU A 296 14.56 -21.83 -2.20
CA LEU A 296 14.50 -20.56 -1.48
C LEU A 296 13.24 -20.48 -0.61
N LEU A 297 12.07 -20.81 -1.16
CA LEU A 297 10.81 -20.83 -0.40
C LEU A 297 10.81 -21.87 0.72
N GLU A 298 11.32 -23.08 0.48
CA GLU A 298 11.47 -24.11 1.51
C GLU A 298 12.35 -23.61 2.66
N LYS A 299 13.48 -22.97 2.33
CA LYS A 299 14.38 -22.40 3.34
C LYS A 299 13.76 -21.26 4.13
N ILE A 300 12.99 -20.41 3.48
CA ILE A 300 12.25 -19.34 4.14
C ILE A 300 11.25 -19.94 5.14
N ASP A 301 10.48 -20.95 4.75
CA ASP A 301 9.50 -21.60 5.62
C ASP A 301 10.17 -22.30 6.82
N GLU A 302 11.31 -22.98 6.60
CA GLU A 302 12.14 -23.54 7.67
C GLU A 302 12.59 -22.47 8.67
N ILE A 303 13.02 -21.32 8.17
CA ILE A 303 13.52 -20.20 8.97
C ILE A 303 12.38 -19.50 9.73
N GLU A 304 11.24 -19.26 9.09
CA GLU A 304 10.03 -18.75 9.73
C GLU A 304 9.59 -19.67 10.89
N SER A 305 9.62 -21.00 10.66
CA SER A 305 9.27 -21.97 11.68
C SER A 305 10.25 -22.03 12.85
N GLN A 306 11.56 -21.80 12.61
CA GLN A 306 12.59 -21.83 13.66
C GLN A 306 12.60 -20.54 14.49
N LEU A 307 12.39 -19.39 13.84
CA LEU A 307 12.42 -18.09 14.50
C LEU A 307 11.07 -17.73 15.15
N GLY A 308 9.98 -18.43 14.80
CA GLY A 308 8.63 -18.12 15.27
C GLY A 308 8.10 -16.78 14.71
N LEU A 309 8.74 -16.27 13.66
CA LEU A 309 8.46 -14.98 13.05
C LEU A 309 7.38 -15.15 11.96
N SER A 310 6.50 -14.16 11.80
CA SER A 310 5.47 -14.16 10.74
C SER A 310 6.05 -13.75 9.37
N SER A 311 5.26 -13.95 8.32
CA SER A 311 5.65 -13.78 6.91
C SER A 311 6.28 -12.43 6.53
N ASP A 312 6.07 -11.41 7.37
CA ASP A 312 6.60 -10.05 7.18
C ASP A 312 8.14 -9.97 7.33
N VAL A 313 8.81 -11.05 7.76
CA VAL A 313 10.28 -11.14 7.90
C VAL A 313 10.99 -11.43 6.60
N LEU A 314 10.33 -12.11 5.66
CA LEU A 314 10.91 -12.43 4.36
C LEU A 314 11.40 -11.16 3.65
N GLY A 315 10.59 -10.12 3.69
CA GLY A 315 10.91 -8.83 3.12
C GLY A 315 12.08 -8.11 3.79
N LEU A 316 12.19 -8.21 5.11
CA LEU A 316 13.24 -7.53 5.90
C LEU A 316 14.59 -8.23 5.79
N VAL A 317 14.60 -9.56 5.73
CA VAL A 317 15.82 -10.36 5.68
C VAL A 317 16.46 -10.33 4.29
N LEU A 318 15.64 -10.21 3.23
CA LEU A 318 16.08 -10.25 1.85
C LEU A 318 15.98 -8.90 1.12
N ASP A 319 15.74 -7.80 1.83
CA ASP A 319 15.54 -6.47 1.23
C ASP A 319 16.74 -6.03 0.36
N ASP A 320 17.96 -6.29 0.84
CA ASP A 320 19.21 -5.97 0.14
C ASP A 320 19.71 -7.10 -0.79
N PHE A 321 18.98 -8.21 -0.92
CA PHE A 321 19.38 -9.37 -1.73
C PHE A 321 18.78 -9.31 -3.14
N ASN A 322 19.62 -9.06 -4.15
CA ASN A 322 19.16 -9.03 -5.54
C ASN A 322 19.06 -10.46 -6.13
N LEU A 323 18.00 -11.18 -5.76
CA LEU A 323 17.73 -12.53 -6.23
C LEU A 323 17.62 -12.61 -7.76
N GLU A 324 17.18 -11.55 -8.42
CA GLU A 324 17.10 -11.50 -9.88
C GLU A 324 18.47 -11.58 -10.54
N ASP A 325 19.47 -10.85 -10.05
CA ASP A 325 20.83 -10.88 -10.58
C ASP A 325 21.48 -12.26 -10.36
N GLU A 326 21.25 -12.90 -9.22
CA GLU A 326 21.80 -14.23 -8.92
C GLU A 326 21.16 -15.32 -9.78
N ILE A 327 19.83 -15.30 -9.95
CA ILE A 327 19.14 -16.22 -10.87
C ILE A 327 19.68 -16.03 -12.29
N MET A 328 19.80 -14.79 -12.77
CA MET A 328 20.30 -14.52 -14.12
C MET A 328 21.76 -14.94 -14.31
N THR A 329 22.60 -14.72 -13.30
CA THR A 329 23.98 -15.18 -13.33
C THR A 329 24.04 -16.69 -13.38
N ALA A 330 23.20 -17.39 -12.61
CA ALA A 330 23.11 -18.84 -12.66
C ALA A 330 22.71 -19.32 -14.06
N VAL A 331 21.61 -18.79 -14.60
CA VAL A 331 21.08 -19.14 -15.92
C VAL A 331 22.14 -18.93 -17.01
N ALA A 332 22.71 -17.73 -17.09
CA ALA A 332 23.61 -17.33 -18.18
C ALA A 332 25.05 -17.87 -18.06
N SER A 333 25.54 -18.13 -16.83
CA SER A 333 26.93 -18.56 -16.57
C SER A 333 27.05 -20.02 -16.13
N HIS A 334 25.96 -20.79 -16.15
CA HIS A 334 25.92 -22.17 -15.65
C HIS A 334 26.43 -22.37 -14.21
N LYS A 335 26.28 -21.37 -13.32
CA LYS A 335 26.59 -21.50 -11.87
C LYS A 335 25.71 -22.59 -11.22
N GLU A 336 26.27 -23.45 -10.38
CA GLU A 336 25.47 -24.49 -9.73
C GLU A 336 24.38 -23.86 -8.84
N VAL A 337 23.19 -24.48 -8.81
CA VAL A 337 22.05 -23.99 -8.01
C VAL A 337 22.41 -23.94 -6.53
N ASP A 338 23.20 -24.91 -6.06
CA ASP A 338 23.65 -25.01 -4.68
C ASP A 338 24.45 -23.76 -4.23
N ASP A 339 25.26 -23.18 -5.12
CA ASP A 339 26.08 -21.99 -4.80
C ASP A 339 25.18 -20.76 -4.54
N VAL A 340 24.11 -20.60 -5.34
CA VAL A 340 23.14 -19.50 -5.17
C VAL A 340 22.37 -19.65 -3.86
N ILE A 341 21.96 -20.87 -3.53
CA ILE A 341 21.26 -21.15 -2.27
C ILE A 341 22.16 -20.90 -1.07
N GLU A 342 23.44 -21.28 -1.13
CA GLU A 342 24.38 -21.00 -0.04
C GLU A 342 24.56 -19.50 0.19
N GLU A 343 24.63 -18.69 -0.88
CA GLU A 343 24.69 -17.23 -0.78
C GLU A 343 23.41 -16.63 -0.16
N VAL A 344 22.24 -17.15 -0.53
CA VAL A 344 20.95 -16.78 0.10
C VAL A 344 20.97 -17.14 1.59
N GLU A 345 21.38 -18.35 1.96
CA GLU A 345 21.43 -18.80 3.35
C GLU A 345 22.39 -17.95 4.20
N GLN A 346 23.56 -17.62 3.66
CA GLN A 346 24.53 -16.75 4.31
C GLN A 346 23.94 -15.35 4.51
N HIS A 347 23.27 -14.81 3.49
CA HIS A 347 22.60 -13.50 3.58
C HIS A 347 21.48 -13.50 4.62
N ILE A 348 20.64 -14.54 4.62
CA ILE A 348 19.57 -14.70 5.59
C ILE A 348 20.15 -14.80 6.99
N THR A 349 21.11 -15.68 7.23
CA THR A 349 21.70 -15.90 8.56
C THR A 349 22.38 -14.64 9.09
N ALA A 350 23.07 -13.89 8.22
CA ALA A 350 23.63 -12.59 8.57
C ALA A 350 22.53 -11.63 9.03
N ASN A 351 21.43 -11.52 8.27
CA ASN A 351 20.36 -10.57 8.55
C ASN A 351 19.37 -11.04 9.63
N GLN A 352 19.32 -12.32 9.98
CA GLN A 352 18.45 -12.88 11.04
C GLN A 352 18.70 -12.22 12.39
N ALA A 353 19.95 -12.03 12.77
CA ALA A 353 20.32 -11.37 14.02
C ALA A 353 19.92 -9.88 14.01
N ASP A 354 20.00 -9.22 12.84
CA ASP A 354 19.61 -7.82 12.66
C ASP A 354 18.09 -7.64 12.70
N VAL A 355 17.34 -8.53 12.04
CA VAL A 355 15.88 -8.48 12.07
C VAL A 355 15.38 -8.81 13.47
N THR A 356 15.95 -9.81 14.15
CA THR A 356 15.59 -10.12 15.54
C THR A 356 15.93 -8.97 16.48
N ALA A 357 17.13 -8.37 16.39
CA ALA A 357 17.54 -7.26 17.24
C ALA A 357 16.79 -5.96 16.93
N ALA A 358 16.58 -5.62 15.66
CA ALA A 358 15.80 -4.44 15.24
C ALA A 358 14.34 -4.60 15.66
N GLN A 359 13.79 -5.81 15.56
CA GLN A 359 12.42 -6.09 15.96
C GLN A 359 12.25 -6.14 17.48
N GLU A 360 13.20 -6.68 18.24
CA GLU A 360 13.27 -6.59 19.69
C GLU A 360 13.45 -5.14 20.17
N GLN A 361 14.23 -4.31 19.47
CA GLN A 361 14.37 -2.89 19.78
C GLN A 361 13.15 -2.07 19.39
N LEU A 362 12.49 -2.37 18.26
CA LEU A 362 11.20 -1.79 17.89
C LEU A 362 10.11 -2.19 18.88
N THR A 363 10.07 -3.45 19.33
CA THR A 363 9.12 -3.91 20.37
C THR A 363 9.50 -3.43 21.77
N ALA A 364 10.77 -3.22 22.10
CA ALA A 364 11.20 -2.65 23.38
C ALA A 364 10.96 -1.13 23.45
N ALA A 365 11.18 -0.41 22.35
CA ALA A 365 10.81 1.00 22.19
C ALA A 365 9.28 1.18 22.18
N GLU A 366 8.53 0.20 21.66
CA GLU A 366 7.08 0.10 21.88
C GLU A 366 6.78 -0.16 23.35
N HIS A 367 7.41 -1.14 24.02
CA HIS A 367 7.09 -1.52 25.41
C HIS A 367 7.34 -0.44 26.47
N GLU A 368 8.33 0.45 26.30
CA GLU A 368 8.54 1.57 27.24
C GLU A 368 7.63 2.78 26.96
N SER A 369 7.06 2.92 25.75
CA SER A 369 6.04 3.94 25.41
C SER A 369 4.59 3.42 25.55
N ASP A 370 4.38 2.10 25.41
CA ASP A 370 3.06 1.49 25.23
C ASP A 370 2.26 1.30 26.53
N GLU A 371 2.88 1.23 27.70
CA GLU A 371 2.05 1.08 28.89
C GLU A 371 1.24 2.35 29.19
N ALA A 372 1.65 3.51 28.65
CA ALA A 372 0.88 4.75 28.67
C ALA A 372 0.14 4.98 27.36
N GLU A 373 0.77 4.83 26.19
CA GLU A 373 0.11 5.04 24.89
C GLU A 373 -0.73 3.87 24.43
N THR A 374 -0.31 2.62 24.55
CA THR A 374 -1.20 1.45 24.33
C THR A 374 -2.21 1.30 25.45
N LYS A 375 -1.99 1.82 26.67
CA LYS A 375 -3.09 1.99 27.62
C LYS A 375 -4.02 3.13 27.23
N LYS A 376 -3.54 4.22 26.63
CA LYS A 376 -4.37 5.33 26.14
C LYS A 376 -5.07 4.99 24.83
N ILE A 377 -4.48 4.18 23.97
CA ILE A 377 -5.02 3.58 22.74
C ILE A 377 -5.90 2.40 23.09
N ARG A 378 -5.62 1.57 24.10
CA ARG A 378 -6.58 0.59 24.64
C ARG A 378 -7.66 1.25 25.49
N GLU A 379 -7.42 2.37 26.16
CA GLU A 379 -8.47 3.16 26.81
C GLU A 379 -9.25 3.96 25.77
N LEU A 380 -8.65 4.37 24.65
CA LEU A 380 -9.35 4.99 23.51
C LEU A 380 -10.07 3.94 22.68
N ILE A 381 -9.51 2.74 22.50
CA ILE A 381 -10.11 1.57 21.85
C ILE A 381 -11.17 0.97 22.77
N ALA A 382 -10.99 0.94 24.09
CA ALA A 382 -12.01 0.50 25.05
C ALA A 382 -13.07 1.58 25.33
N ARG A 383 -12.71 2.88 25.29
CA ARG A 383 -13.69 3.98 25.16
C ARG A 383 -14.34 4.01 23.77
N SER A 384 -13.74 3.36 22.78
CA SER A 384 -14.27 3.12 21.44
C SER A 384 -14.92 1.72 21.34
N GLU A 385 -14.80 0.86 22.35
CA GLU A 385 -15.65 -0.32 22.56
C GLU A 385 -16.95 0.12 23.26
N GLU A 386 -16.99 1.34 23.82
CA GLU A 386 -18.22 2.12 24.07
C GLU A 386 -18.79 2.78 22.79
N ASN A 387 -18.41 2.38 21.56
CA ASN A 387 -18.91 2.92 20.27
C ASN A 387 -20.37 2.60 19.91
N THR A 388 -21.25 2.57 20.89
CA THR A 388 -22.63 2.98 20.60
C THR A 388 -22.70 4.49 20.34
N VAL A 389 -21.71 5.27 20.82
CA VAL A 389 -21.72 6.75 20.74
C VAL A 389 -21.33 7.29 19.34
N LEU A 390 -20.25 6.82 18.71
CA LEU A 390 -19.81 7.35 17.39
C LEU A 390 -20.82 7.04 16.25
N GLY A 391 -21.38 5.84 16.22
CA GLY A 391 -22.42 5.48 15.24
C GLY A 391 -23.68 6.33 15.40
N ASP A 392 -24.09 6.57 16.65
CA ASP A 392 -25.22 7.45 16.95
C ASP A 392 -24.93 8.92 16.62
N GLU A 393 -23.70 9.39 16.79
CA GLU A 393 -23.24 10.73 16.41
C GLU A 393 -23.25 10.92 14.89
N VAL A 394 -22.70 9.98 14.12
CA VAL A 394 -22.75 10.01 12.64
C VAL A 394 -24.20 9.99 12.17
N ARG A 395 -25.05 9.15 12.79
CA ARG A 395 -26.48 9.11 12.51
C ARG A 395 -27.16 10.45 12.82
N GLN A 396 -26.81 11.08 13.94
CA GLN A 396 -27.36 12.38 14.34
C GLN A 396 -26.90 13.49 13.38
N LEU A 397 -25.64 13.48 12.98
CA LEU A 397 -25.07 14.40 12.00
C LEU A 397 -25.81 14.31 10.67
N LEU A 398 -25.99 13.09 10.13
CA LEU A 398 -26.76 12.86 8.91
C LEU A 398 -28.21 13.33 9.07
N ARG A 399 -28.87 13.02 10.20
CA ARG A 399 -30.24 13.48 10.46
C ARG A 399 -30.35 15.00 10.46
N GLN A 400 -29.44 15.70 11.13
CA GLN A 400 -29.43 17.16 11.19
C GLN A 400 -29.18 17.77 9.81
N PHE A 401 -28.20 17.26 9.08
CA PHE A 401 -27.89 17.73 7.74
C PHE A 401 -29.06 17.48 6.76
N PHE A 402 -29.68 16.30 6.82
CA PHE A 402 -30.77 15.91 5.92
C PHE A 402 -32.05 16.70 6.19
N ALA A 403 -32.29 17.08 7.45
CA ALA A 403 -33.40 17.94 7.82
C ALA A 403 -33.28 19.34 7.18
N GLU A 404 -32.05 19.85 7.05
CA GLU A 404 -31.80 21.19 6.50
C GLU A 404 -31.68 21.20 4.97
N PHE A 405 -30.88 20.29 4.40
CA PHE A 405 -30.54 20.30 2.97
C PHE A 405 -31.39 19.35 2.11
N GLY A 406 -32.31 18.61 2.75
CA GLY A 406 -33.26 17.71 2.12
C GLY A 406 -32.66 16.37 1.77
N GLY A 407 -32.90 15.35 2.59
CA GLY A 407 -32.56 13.94 2.36
C GLY A 407 -33.47 13.06 3.21
N THR A 408 -33.35 11.74 3.08
CA THR A 408 -34.17 10.79 3.82
C THR A 408 -33.32 9.79 4.58
N LEU A 409 -33.55 9.65 5.88
CA LEU A 409 -33.00 8.56 6.70
C LEU A 409 -34.16 7.79 7.33
N ARG A 410 -34.56 6.65 6.75
CA ARG A 410 -35.67 5.83 7.24
C ARG A 410 -35.16 4.55 7.86
N LYS A 411 -35.62 4.24 9.06
CA LYS A 411 -35.43 2.89 9.62
C LYS A 411 -36.28 1.90 8.81
N GLU A 412 -35.68 0.82 8.33
CA GLU A 412 -36.44 -0.24 7.67
C GLU A 412 -37.41 -0.90 8.66
N THR A 413 -38.62 -1.21 8.21
CA THR A 413 -39.66 -1.79 9.06
C THR A 413 -39.36 -3.26 9.39
N GLY A 414 -38.64 -3.48 10.49
CA GLY A 414 -38.45 -4.77 11.15
C GLY A 414 -38.49 -4.58 12.67
N THR A 415 -39.18 -5.48 13.39
CA THR A 415 -39.26 -5.47 14.86
C THR A 415 -38.14 -6.28 15.54
N GLY A 416 -37.18 -6.81 14.78
CA GLY A 416 -36.04 -7.56 15.29
C GLY A 416 -34.74 -6.82 15.00
N GLU A 417 -33.74 -7.05 15.86
CA GLU A 417 -32.34 -6.77 15.54
C GLU A 417 -31.92 -7.64 14.34
N PRO A 418 -31.17 -7.08 13.37
CA PRO A 418 -30.48 -5.78 13.43
C PRO A 418 -31.30 -4.60 12.89
N VAL A 419 -30.94 -3.38 13.32
CA VAL A 419 -31.60 -2.13 12.89
C VAL A 419 -30.94 -1.58 11.63
N LEU A 420 -31.56 -1.81 10.47
CA LEU A 420 -31.10 -1.26 9.18
C LEU A 420 -31.84 0.04 8.80
N PHE A 421 -31.17 0.85 7.99
CA PHE A 421 -31.66 2.13 7.49
C PHE A 421 -31.56 2.21 5.97
N HIS A 422 -32.58 2.82 5.38
CA HIS A 422 -32.58 3.31 4.00
C HIS A 422 -32.17 4.79 3.99
N VAL A 423 -31.13 5.12 3.24
CA VAL A 423 -30.52 6.46 3.19
C VAL A 423 -30.61 7.03 1.78
N GLU A 424 -31.26 8.18 1.64
CA GLU A 424 -31.29 8.96 0.40
C GLU A 424 -30.61 10.32 0.67
N PRO A 425 -29.34 10.48 0.31
CA PRO A 425 -28.64 11.72 0.57
C PRO A 425 -29.19 12.87 -0.27
N PRO A 426 -29.06 14.12 0.23
CA PRO A 426 -29.44 15.30 -0.53
C PRO A 426 -28.76 15.38 -1.91
N LYS A 427 -29.50 15.87 -2.91
CA LYS A 427 -28.96 16.08 -4.27
C LYS A 427 -27.70 16.94 -4.30
N ILE A 428 -27.50 17.77 -3.28
CA ILE A 428 -26.33 18.65 -3.17
C ILE A 428 -25.04 17.90 -2.81
N LEU A 429 -25.17 16.68 -2.25
CA LEU A 429 -24.05 15.77 -1.95
C LEU A 429 -23.85 14.71 -3.04
N GLN A 430 -24.83 14.49 -3.93
CA GLN A 430 -24.76 13.48 -4.99
C GLN A 430 -23.70 13.86 -6.05
N GLY A 431 -22.82 12.93 -6.42
CA GLY A 431 -21.67 13.16 -7.31
C GLY A 431 -20.88 11.88 -7.63
N ASN A 432 -19.63 12.00 -8.12
CA ASN A 432 -18.82 10.86 -8.60
C ASN A 432 -18.55 9.75 -7.55
N SER A 433 -18.71 10.04 -6.26
CA SER A 433 -18.39 9.14 -5.14
C SER A 433 -19.51 9.03 -4.08
N VAL A 434 -20.70 9.60 -4.33
CA VAL A 434 -21.82 9.52 -3.38
C VAL A 434 -23.04 9.03 -4.14
N ASP A 435 -23.55 7.87 -3.72
CA ASP A 435 -24.68 7.24 -4.36
C ASP A 435 -25.98 8.00 -4.11
N ALA A 436 -26.92 7.84 -5.03
CA ALA A 436 -28.23 8.46 -4.90
C ALA A 436 -29.09 7.81 -3.80
N VAL A 437 -28.80 6.54 -3.47
CA VAL A 437 -29.55 5.71 -2.52
C VAL A 437 -28.61 4.67 -1.92
N TYR A 438 -28.68 4.49 -0.60
CA TYR A 438 -28.10 3.38 0.14
C TYR A 438 -29.22 2.57 0.79
N GLU A 439 -29.42 1.33 0.32
CA GLU A 439 -30.59 0.51 0.66
C GLU A 439 -30.49 -0.11 2.07
N GLN A 440 -29.33 -0.64 2.44
CA GLN A 440 -29.11 -1.31 3.73
C GLN A 440 -27.92 -0.71 4.47
N VAL A 441 -28.19 0.23 5.36
CA VAL A 441 -27.17 0.90 6.15
C VAL A 441 -27.31 0.56 7.62
N THR A 442 -26.19 0.33 8.30
CA THR A 442 -26.11 0.25 9.75
C THR A 442 -25.09 1.26 10.30
N PHE A 443 -25.37 1.75 11.50
CA PHE A 443 -24.44 2.58 12.28
C PHE A 443 -23.79 1.78 13.42
N ASP A 444 -24.16 0.51 13.53
CA ASP A 444 -23.67 -0.42 14.53
C ASP A 444 -22.68 -1.41 13.88
N ARG A 445 -21.48 -1.50 14.46
CA ARG A 445 -20.38 -2.29 13.90
C ARG A 445 -20.64 -3.79 14.02
N GLU A 446 -21.21 -4.25 15.13
CA GLU A 446 -21.55 -5.67 15.32
C GLU A 446 -22.56 -6.10 14.27
N THR A 447 -23.60 -5.29 14.06
CA THR A 447 -24.59 -5.48 13.00
C THR A 447 -23.95 -5.57 11.61
N ALA A 448 -22.95 -4.74 11.30
CA ALA A 448 -22.25 -4.75 10.01
C ALA A 448 -21.43 -6.03 9.82
N VAL A 449 -20.79 -6.52 10.88
CA VAL A 449 -20.05 -7.80 10.87
C VAL A 449 -21.01 -8.98 10.71
N GLU A 450 -22.14 -8.96 11.39
CA GLU A 450 -23.18 -10.01 11.30
C GLU A 450 -23.95 -9.97 9.97
N ASN A 451 -24.01 -8.82 9.31
CA ASN A 451 -24.73 -8.62 8.05
C ASN A 451 -23.81 -7.97 7.01
N PRO A 452 -22.94 -8.75 6.33
CA PRO A 452 -21.99 -8.23 5.36
C PRO A 452 -22.62 -7.48 4.16
N LYS A 453 -23.93 -7.69 3.93
CA LYS A 453 -24.72 -6.98 2.90
C LYS A 453 -25.13 -5.57 3.31
N SER A 454 -25.00 -5.24 4.59
CA SER A 454 -25.27 -3.91 5.11
C SER A 454 -24.00 -3.07 5.13
N GLU A 455 -24.13 -1.84 4.69
CA GLU A 455 -23.02 -0.90 4.66
C GLU A 455 -22.87 -0.23 6.03
N PHE A 456 -21.65 -0.25 6.56
CA PHE A 456 -21.33 0.40 7.83
C PHE A 456 -21.06 1.88 7.61
N MET A 457 -21.98 2.73 8.08
CA MET A 457 -21.89 4.17 7.96
C MET A 457 -20.99 4.75 9.05
N SER A 458 -19.67 4.68 8.81
CA SER A 458 -18.62 5.24 9.67
C SER A 458 -18.27 6.68 9.29
N ILE A 459 -17.34 7.30 10.02
CA ILE A 459 -16.82 8.63 9.70
C ILE A 459 -16.02 8.67 8.38
N GLU A 460 -15.44 7.53 7.98
CA GLU A 460 -14.66 7.35 6.74
C GLU A 460 -15.55 6.94 5.55
N HIS A 461 -16.85 6.79 5.77
CA HIS A 461 -17.77 6.44 4.70
C HIS A 461 -17.90 7.61 3.71
N GLU A 462 -17.93 7.32 2.40
CA GLU A 462 -17.87 8.33 1.32
C GLU A 462 -18.96 9.41 1.44
N LEU A 463 -20.19 9.03 1.82
CA LEU A 463 -21.27 9.98 2.14
C LEU A 463 -20.92 10.92 3.31
N VAL A 464 -20.31 10.40 4.37
CA VAL A 464 -19.96 11.18 5.56
C VAL A 464 -18.79 12.09 5.25
N GLU A 465 -17.77 11.61 4.54
CA GLU A 465 -16.67 12.43 4.03
C GLU A 465 -17.18 13.56 3.13
N ALA A 466 -18.12 13.26 2.21
CA ALA A 466 -18.70 14.27 1.34
C ALA A 466 -19.53 15.30 2.12
N LEU A 467 -20.26 14.88 3.15
CA LEU A 467 -20.95 15.79 4.07
C LEU A 467 -19.96 16.67 4.83
N LEU A 468 -18.87 16.10 5.37
CA LEU A 468 -17.85 16.85 6.09
C LEU A 468 -17.15 17.84 5.16
N ALA A 469 -16.76 17.42 3.95
CA ALA A 469 -16.20 18.29 2.93
C ALA A 469 -17.17 19.42 2.53
N PHE A 470 -18.47 19.11 2.43
CA PHE A 470 -19.50 20.12 2.18
C PHE A 470 -19.56 21.15 3.30
N CYS A 471 -19.54 20.71 4.56
CA CYS A 471 -19.61 21.59 5.74
C CYS A 471 -18.33 22.40 5.97
N SER A 472 -17.18 21.86 5.56
CA SER A 472 -15.86 22.47 5.71
C SER A 472 -15.47 23.40 4.55
N ASP A 473 -16.28 23.48 3.49
CA ASP A 473 -16.06 24.38 2.35
C ASP A 473 -16.30 25.85 2.72
N GLU A 474 -15.20 26.57 2.99
CA GLU A 474 -15.19 27.95 3.45
C GLU A 474 -15.75 28.95 2.43
N GLU A 475 -15.69 28.65 1.13
CA GLU A 475 -16.17 29.57 0.09
C GLU A 475 -17.70 29.50 -0.07
N ARG A 476 -18.32 28.42 0.39
CA ARG A 476 -19.73 28.10 0.13
C ARG A 476 -20.70 29.05 0.83
N ALA A 477 -20.36 29.52 2.03
CA ALA A 477 -21.18 30.47 2.77
C ALA A 477 -21.12 31.89 2.19
N GLY A 478 -20.22 32.18 1.24
CA GLY A 478 -20.16 33.45 0.51
C GLY A 478 -20.03 34.69 1.41
N GLY A 479 -19.46 34.56 2.60
CA GLY A 479 -19.36 35.64 3.59
C GLY A 479 -20.66 35.99 4.31
N LEU A 480 -21.69 35.13 4.28
CA LEU A 480 -22.93 35.33 5.03
C LEU A 480 -22.72 35.09 6.54
N THR A 481 -23.14 36.05 7.36
CA THR A 481 -23.14 35.95 8.83
C THR A 481 -24.53 35.53 9.32
N THR A 482 -24.59 34.58 10.25
CA THR A 482 -25.84 34.17 10.90
C THR A 482 -26.10 35.01 12.14
N VAL A 483 -27.37 35.29 12.44
CA VAL A 483 -27.79 35.86 13.73
C VAL A 483 -28.46 34.77 14.56
N LYS A 484 -27.84 34.39 15.67
CA LYS A 484 -28.34 33.42 16.64
C LYS A 484 -29.06 34.13 17.79
N THR A 485 -30.05 33.48 18.37
CA THR A 485 -30.68 33.91 19.62
C THR A 485 -30.17 33.07 20.79
N ALA A 486 -29.97 33.70 21.94
CA ALA A 486 -29.60 33.00 23.18
C ALA A 486 -30.80 32.86 24.14
N ALA A 487 -30.64 32.02 25.16
CA ALA A 487 -31.59 31.91 26.26
C ALA A 487 -31.67 33.21 27.07
N THR A 488 -32.76 33.38 27.83
CA THR A 488 -32.92 34.53 28.72
C THR A 488 -31.85 34.50 29.82
N ASP A 489 -31.24 35.65 30.12
CA ASP A 489 -30.15 35.86 31.09
C ASP A 489 -28.71 35.52 30.61
N GLU A 490 -28.53 35.17 29.33
CA GLU A 490 -27.20 35.02 28.72
C GLU A 490 -26.53 36.38 28.44
N PRO A 491 -25.19 36.48 28.43
CA PRO A 491 -24.48 37.73 28.21
C PRO A 491 -24.53 38.14 26.72
N THR A 492 -25.65 38.72 26.28
CA THR A 492 -25.84 39.24 24.91
C THR A 492 -25.95 40.78 24.91
N PRO A 493 -25.73 41.47 23.76
CA PRO A 493 -25.34 40.94 22.46
C PRO A 493 -23.82 40.76 22.31
N GLY A 494 -23.41 39.91 21.37
CA GLY A 494 -21.99 39.60 21.12
C GLY A 494 -21.75 38.88 19.80
N ILE A 495 -20.54 38.39 19.61
CA ILE A 495 -20.12 37.62 18.45
C ILE A 495 -19.52 36.28 18.90
N PHE A 496 -20.07 35.21 18.36
CA PHE A 496 -19.52 33.87 18.40
C PHE A 496 -18.60 33.66 17.21
N PHE A 497 -17.35 33.29 17.47
CA PHE A 497 -16.32 33.01 16.48
C PHE A 497 -15.92 31.54 16.54
N THR A 498 -15.70 30.94 15.37
CA THR A 498 -15.05 29.64 15.24
C THR A 498 -13.77 29.81 14.46
N PHE A 499 -12.65 29.40 15.04
CA PHE A 499 -11.34 29.38 14.42
C PHE A 499 -10.89 27.95 14.17
N ARG A 500 -10.15 27.72 13.08
CA ARG A 500 -9.32 26.54 12.88
C ARG A 500 -7.90 26.90 13.29
N LEU A 501 -7.37 26.14 14.24
CA LEU A 501 -5.98 26.20 14.68
C LEU A 501 -5.26 25.01 14.07
N GLU A 502 -4.19 25.28 13.34
CA GLU A 502 -3.40 24.25 12.67
C GLU A 502 -1.96 24.34 13.18
N CYS A 503 -1.40 23.21 13.58
CA CYS A 503 0.00 23.10 13.94
C CYS A 503 0.70 22.17 12.97
N ILE A 504 1.85 22.60 12.47
CA ILE A 504 2.67 21.92 11.49
C ILE A 504 4.05 21.60 12.09
N ASP A 505 4.72 20.59 11.53
CA ASP A 505 6.12 20.33 11.85
C ASP A 505 7.10 21.13 10.98
N GLY A 506 8.41 20.99 11.24
CA GLY A 506 9.46 21.67 10.46
C GLY A 506 9.56 21.24 8.99
N VAL A 507 8.85 20.19 8.57
CA VAL A 507 8.75 19.75 7.17
C VAL A 507 7.48 20.29 6.50
N GLY A 508 6.53 20.80 7.29
CA GLY A 508 5.26 21.35 6.83
C GLY A 508 4.10 20.36 6.90
N ASP A 509 4.28 19.19 7.53
CA ASP A 509 3.20 18.24 7.74
C ASP A 509 2.31 18.71 8.90
N VAL A 510 0.97 18.61 8.75
CA VAL A 510 0.02 18.93 9.82
C VAL A 510 0.14 17.90 10.94
N VAL A 511 0.45 18.37 12.15
CA VAL A 511 0.62 17.53 13.35
C VAL A 511 -0.56 17.59 14.30
N ALA A 512 -1.34 18.66 14.24
CA ALA A 512 -2.60 18.79 14.97
C ALA A 512 -3.50 19.84 14.33
N GLU A 513 -4.80 19.62 14.45
CA GLU A 513 -5.85 20.55 14.04
C GLU A 513 -6.91 20.65 15.15
N GLU A 514 -7.30 21.86 15.53
CA GLU A 514 -8.33 22.11 16.54
C GLU A 514 -9.35 23.15 16.03
N LEU A 515 -10.64 22.84 16.13
CA LEU A 515 -11.71 23.82 15.97
C LEU A 515 -11.96 24.52 17.31
N PHE A 516 -11.46 25.74 17.42
CA PHE A 516 -11.58 26.54 18.63
C PHE A 516 -12.76 27.52 18.53
N GLN A 517 -13.65 27.47 19.52
CA GLN A 517 -14.84 28.31 19.57
C GLN A 517 -14.72 29.33 20.72
N THR A 518 -15.11 30.58 20.45
CA THR A 518 -15.04 31.65 21.44
C THR A 518 -16.19 32.64 21.27
N TYR A 519 -16.64 33.23 22.38
CA TYR A 519 -17.71 34.21 22.40
C TYR A 519 -17.25 35.52 23.05
N ILE A 520 -17.37 36.62 22.31
CA ILE A 520 -16.98 37.96 22.73
C ILE A 520 -18.21 38.86 22.79
N THR A 521 -18.51 39.42 23.97
CA THR A 521 -19.64 40.34 24.17
C THR A 521 -19.39 41.71 23.54
N LEU A 522 -20.44 42.54 23.42
CA LEU A 522 -20.34 43.89 22.84
C LEU A 522 -19.35 44.82 23.57
N ASP A 523 -19.02 44.52 24.82
CA ASP A 523 -18.05 45.25 25.62
C ASP A 523 -16.61 44.80 25.35
N GLY A 524 -16.42 43.70 24.62
CA GLY A 524 -15.14 43.12 24.24
C GLY A 524 -14.60 42.12 25.25
N GLU A 525 -15.46 41.57 26.11
CA GLU A 525 -15.09 40.59 27.13
C GLU A 525 -15.34 39.16 26.64
N LEU A 526 -14.41 38.25 26.97
CA LEU A 526 -14.55 36.81 26.72
C LEU A 526 -15.55 36.21 27.71
N HIS A 527 -16.50 35.45 27.19
CA HIS A 527 -17.49 34.70 27.98
C HIS A 527 -17.58 33.24 27.51
N ASP A 528 -18.18 32.42 28.37
CA ASP A 528 -18.57 31.06 28.01
C ASP A 528 -19.58 31.08 26.85
N LEU A 529 -19.66 29.95 26.12
CA LEU A 529 -20.58 29.82 25.01
C LEU A 529 -22.03 29.90 25.50
N PRO A 530 -22.84 30.84 24.97
CA PRO A 530 -24.22 31.00 25.41
C PRO A 530 -25.09 29.85 24.91
N GLU A 531 -26.15 29.51 25.67
CA GLU A 531 -27.14 28.54 25.22
C GLU A 531 -27.96 29.09 24.05
N PHE A 532 -27.76 28.54 22.85
CA PHE A 532 -28.45 28.98 21.64
C PHE A 532 -29.89 28.44 21.57
N THR A 533 -30.87 29.33 21.45
CA THR A 533 -32.30 28.99 21.36
C THR A 533 -32.85 28.98 19.94
N GLY A 534 -32.11 29.54 18.98
CA GLY A 534 -32.56 29.66 17.59
C GLY A 534 -31.76 30.68 16.77
N GLY A 535 -32.40 31.26 15.76
CA GLY A 535 -31.82 32.31 14.93
C GLY A 535 -32.85 33.29 14.39
N LEU A 536 -32.41 34.49 14.03
CA LEU A 536 -33.27 35.53 13.47
C LEU A 536 -33.33 35.44 11.93
N PRO A 537 -34.53 35.50 11.32
CA PRO A 537 -34.66 35.64 9.88
C PRO A 537 -33.96 36.91 9.36
N PRO A 538 -33.43 36.92 8.11
CA PRO A 538 -32.66 38.04 7.57
C PRO A 538 -33.36 39.40 7.62
N GLU A 539 -34.68 39.45 7.45
CA GLU A 539 -35.45 40.70 7.53
C GLU A 539 -35.48 41.27 8.95
N GLN A 540 -35.62 40.42 9.98
CA GLN A 540 -35.63 40.83 11.38
C GLN A 540 -34.22 41.22 11.84
N ALA A 541 -33.21 40.47 11.42
CA ALA A 541 -31.80 40.76 11.70
C ALA A 541 -31.37 42.15 11.20
N LYS A 542 -31.76 42.52 9.97
CA LYS A 542 -31.44 43.85 9.38
C LYS A 542 -32.03 45.02 10.15
N SER A 543 -33.18 44.82 10.80
CA SER A 543 -33.88 45.84 11.58
C SER A 543 -33.49 45.88 13.07
N SER A 544 -32.66 44.94 13.54
CA SER A 544 -32.34 44.79 14.96
C SER A 544 -31.26 45.76 15.42
N GLU A 545 -31.57 46.61 16.40
CA GLU A 545 -30.61 47.55 17.01
C GLU A 545 -29.43 46.85 17.71
N PRO A 546 -29.64 45.75 18.48
CA PRO A 546 -28.53 44.95 19.02
C PRO A 546 -27.59 44.42 17.93
N VAL A 547 -28.12 43.93 16.82
CA VAL A 547 -27.32 43.42 15.69
C VAL A 547 -26.47 44.54 15.07
N ASN A 548 -27.08 45.70 14.81
CA ASN A 548 -26.35 46.86 14.27
C ASN A 548 -25.25 47.35 15.22
N SER A 549 -25.48 47.28 16.53
CA SER A 549 -24.50 47.67 17.55
C SER A 549 -23.27 46.77 17.55
N VAL A 550 -23.48 45.45 17.39
CA VAL A 550 -22.42 44.46 17.25
C VAL A 550 -21.64 44.65 15.96
N ILE A 551 -22.35 44.82 14.83
CA ILE A 551 -21.71 45.08 13.52
C ILE A 551 -20.82 46.31 13.61
N ASN A 552 -21.28 47.42 14.18
CA ASN A 552 -20.46 48.63 14.29
C ASN A 552 -19.16 48.46 15.10
N LYS A 553 -19.06 47.44 15.95
CA LYS A 553 -17.85 47.13 16.74
C LYS A 553 -17.10 45.89 16.24
N HIS A 554 -17.49 45.28 15.12
CA HIS A 554 -17.00 43.95 14.72
C HIS A 554 -15.48 43.85 14.67
N GLU A 555 -14.77 44.86 14.14
CA GLU A 555 -13.30 44.83 14.02
C GLU A 555 -12.64 44.73 15.39
N LYS A 556 -13.15 45.47 16.38
CA LYS A 556 -12.61 45.44 17.73
C LYS A 556 -12.85 44.09 18.39
N LEU A 557 -14.05 43.53 18.23
CA LEU A 557 -14.42 42.24 18.82
C LEU A 557 -13.64 41.09 18.17
N GLN A 558 -13.47 41.14 16.84
CA GLN A 558 -12.68 40.17 16.09
C GLN A 558 -11.20 40.22 16.50
N ASN A 559 -10.62 41.41 16.69
CA ASN A 559 -9.24 41.52 17.17
C ASN A 559 -9.06 40.87 18.56
N THR A 560 -10.03 41.05 19.46
CA THR A 560 -10.02 40.33 20.75
C THR A 560 -10.10 38.83 20.55
N ALA A 561 -11.02 38.35 19.70
CA ALA A 561 -11.21 36.93 19.43
C ALA A 561 -9.96 36.27 18.80
N VAL A 562 -9.30 36.96 17.86
CA VAL A 562 -8.03 36.51 17.25
C VAL A 562 -6.94 36.39 18.31
N ALA A 563 -6.82 37.36 19.21
CA ALA A 563 -5.82 37.30 20.30
C ALA A 563 -6.08 36.10 21.25
N VAL A 564 -7.35 35.80 21.55
CA VAL A 564 -7.72 34.61 22.34
C VAL A 564 -7.39 33.33 21.59
N ALA A 565 -7.70 33.26 20.29
CA ALA A 565 -7.38 32.10 19.45
C ALA A 565 -5.87 31.88 19.28
N GLN A 566 -5.08 32.96 19.17
CA GLN A 566 -3.62 32.89 19.14
C GLN A 566 -3.06 32.32 20.45
N SER A 567 -3.56 32.78 21.60
CA SER A 567 -3.18 32.24 22.90
C SER A 567 -3.48 30.74 23.00
N ARG A 568 -4.64 30.31 22.48
CA ARG A 568 -5.00 28.88 22.43
C ARG A 568 -4.07 28.08 21.52
N GLY A 569 -3.72 28.62 20.36
CA GLY A 569 -2.74 28.01 19.45
C GLY A 569 -1.36 27.84 20.10
N GLU A 570 -0.91 28.81 20.90
CA GLU A 570 0.34 28.71 21.66
C GLU A 570 0.29 27.61 22.74
N GLU A 571 -0.84 27.46 23.44
CA GLU A 571 -1.05 26.38 24.40
C GLU A 571 -1.02 25.00 23.72
N LEU A 572 -1.73 24.88 22.60
CA LEU A 572 -1.77 23.66 21.78
C LEU A 572 -0.35 23.29 21.30
N ARG A 573 0.40 24.28 20.78
CA ARG A 573 1.81 24.12 20.39
C ARG A 573 2.66 23.57 21.53
N ALA A 574 2.51 24.13 22.73
CA ALA A 574 3.32 23.76 23.88
C ALA A 574 3.08 22.31 24.30
N THR A 575 1.81 21.87 24.30
CA THR A 575 1.45 20.48 24.62
C THR A 575 2.04 19.51 23.57
N ILE A 576 1.87 19.82 22.28
CA ILE A 576 2.37 18.95 21.20
C ILE A 576 3.91 18.90 21.20
N ALA A 577 4.57 20.04 21.42
CA ALA A 577 6.02 20.12 21.45
C ALA A 577 6.62 19.27 22.58
N GLU A 578 6.00 19.26 23.76
CA GLU A 578 6.46 18.44 24.89
C GLU A 578 6.35 16.93 24.59
N ASP A 579 5.22 16.50 24.01
CA ASP A 579 5.00 15.11 23.64
C ASP A 579 5.94 14.66 22.51
N ARG A 580 6.18 15.52 21.51
CA ARG A 580 7.09 15.23 20.39
C ARG A 580 8.55 15.26 20.79
N GLU A 581 8.97 16.11 21.71
CA GLU A 581 10.36 16.15 22.18
C GLU A 581 10.77 14.80 22.76
N LYS A 582 9.97 14.26 23.69
CA LYS A 582 10.23 12.95 24.31
C LYS A 582 10.22 11.82 23.28
N ALA A 583 9.22 11.78 22.40
CA ALA A 583 9.12 10.73 21.37
C ALA A 583 10.27 10.79 20.34
N THR A 584 10.72 12.00 19.99
CA THR A 584 11.80 12.19 19.01
C THR A 584 13.17 11.87 19.59
N GLU A 585 13.43 12.21 20.86
CA GLU A 585 14.67 11.84 21.56
C GLU A 585 14.86 10.32 21.57
N THR A 586 13.85 9.57 22.01
CA THR A 586 13.89 8.10 21.98
C THR A 586 14.11 7.57 20.56
N ARG A 587 13.46 8.17 19.56
CA ARG A 587 13.61 7.76 18.16
C ARG A 587 15.01 8.05 17.60
N ILE A 588 15.62 9.17 17.98
CA ILE A 588 17.00 9.52 17.61
C ILE A 588 17.98 8.54 18.25
N GLU A 589 17.82 8.22 19.54
CA GLU A 589 18.68 7.26 20.23
C GLU A 589 18.60 5.87 19.59
N ASN A 590 17.40 5.38 19.29
CA ASN A 590 17.19 4.10 18.62
C ASN A 590 17.78 4.10 17.20
N THR A 591 17.61 5.20 16.46
CA THR A 591 18.17 5.35 15.11
C THR A 591 19.70 5.33 15.14
N LYS A 592 20.32 6.00 16.12
CA LYS A 592 21.78 5.96 16.31
C LYS A 592 22.26 4.55 16.63
N ALA A 593 21.60 3.87 17.57
CA ALA A 593 21.94 2.50 17.95
C ALA A 593 21.84 1.53 16.75
N TYR A 594 20.81 1.68 15.91
CA TYR A 594 20.66 0.91 14.66
C TYR A 594 21.86 1.10 13.72
N PHE A 595 22.21 2.36 13.43
CA PHE A 595 23.31 2.64 12.51
C PHE A 595 24.67 2.26 13.09
N ASP A 596 24.89 2.45 14.40
CA ASP A 596 26.13 2.09 15.07
C ASP A 596 26.35 0.56 15.02
N ALA A 597 25.30 -0.24 15.24
CA ALA A 597 25.37 -1.69 15.10
C ALA A 597 25.68 -2.14 13.65
N ARG A 598 25.07 -1.47 12.66
CA ARG A 598 25.32 -1.75 11.24
C ARG A 598 26.74 -1.36 10.83
N GLU A 599 27.26 -0.25 11.34
CA GLU A 599 28.63 0.23 11.12
C GLU A 599 29.67 -0.71 11.74
N GLU A 600 29.47 -1.15 12.99
CA GLU A 600 30.37 -2.10 13.68
C GLU A 600 30.51 -3.41 12.88
N ARG A 601 29.40 -3.91 12.35
CA ARG A 601 29.37 -5.14 11.54
C ARG A 601 30.10 -5.00 10.21
N LEU A 602 29.83 -3.93 9.45
CA LEU A 602 30.55 -3.73 8.18
C LEU A 602 32.05 -3.54 8.40
N ASN A 603 32.44 -2.93 9.53
CA ASN A 603 33.84 -2.85 9.93
C ASN A 603 34.42 -4.25 10.24
N ALA A 604 33.69 -5.11 10.95
CA ALA A 604 34.13 -6.48 11.23
C ALA A 604 34.28 -7.33 9.95
N ASP A 605 33.32 -7.25 9.03
CA ASP A 605 33.41 -7.88 7.69
C ASP A 605 34.62 -7.36 6.92
N LEU A 606 34.82 -6.05 6.91
CA LEU A 606 35.93 -5.40 6.24
C LEU A 606 37.27 -5.87 6.82
N GLU A 607 37.39 -6.00 8.14
CA GLU A 607 38.57 -6.54 8.81
C GLU A 607 38.81 -8.01 8.41
N SER A 608 37.76 -8.84 8.42
CA SER A 608 37.85 -10.24 8.02
C SER A 608 38.32 -10.41 6.57
N TYR A 609 37.74 -9.67 5.63
CA TYR A 609 38.15 -9.71 4.23
C TYR A 609 39.58 -9.19 4.03
N GLN A 610 40.00 -8.17 4.77
CA GLN A 610 41.38 -7.68 4.75
C GLN A 610 42.38 -8.68 5.34
N GLU A 611 41.98 -9.52 6.29
CA GLU A 611 42.82 -10.61 6.80
C GLU A 611 42.94 -11.76 5.80
N GLN A 612 41.84 -12.14 5.16
CA GLN A 612 41.82 -13.19 4.12
C GLN A 612 42.66 -12.81 2.89
N ASP A 613 42.55 -11.56 2.43
CA ASP A 613 43.36 -11.01 1.33
C ASP A 613 44.87 -11.08 1.61
N LYS A 614 45.25 -10.98 2.90
CA LYS A 614 46.65 -11.06 3.34
C LYS A 614 47.15 -12.50 3.54
N GLN A 615 46.28 -13.45 3.84
CA GLN A 615 46.66 -14.81 4.27
C GLN A 615 46.55 -15.88 3.16
N ASP A 616 45.58 -15.79 2.23
CA ASP A 616 45.15 -16.94 1.42
C ASP A 616 45.32 -16.82 -0.11
N ASP A 617 46.04 -15.81 -0.63
CA ASP A 617 46.27 -15.60 -2.09
C ASP A 617 44.95 -15.52 -2.91
N LYS A 618 43.83 -15.19 -2.23
CA LYS A 618 42.52 -14.90 -2.83
C LYS A 618 42.35 -13.38 -2.93
N ASP A 619 42.05 -12.88 -4.13
CA ASP A 619 41.78 -11.46 -4.34
C ASP A 619 40.41 -11.08 -3.77
N MET A 620 40.41 -10.37 -2.63
CA MET A 620 39.19 -9.88 -1.97
C MET A 620 38.94 -8.39 -2.27
N SER A 621 39.70 -7.78 -3.19
CA SER A 621 39.66 -6.34 -3.49
C SER A 621 38.25 -5.85 -3.83
N ALA A 622 37.47 -6.66 -4.57
CA ALA A 622 36.10 -6.33 -4.94
C ALA A 622 35.16 -6.27 -3.72
N LEU A 623 35.25 -7.25 -2.81
CA LEU A 623 34.44 -7.33 -1.59
C LEU A 623 34.82 -6.25 -0.58
N ILE A 624 36.12 -5.97 -0.42
CA ILE A 624 36.63 -4.87 0.41
C ILE A 624 36.11 -3.53 -0.10
N ASN A 625 36.18 -3.29 -1.42
CA ASN A 625 35.66 -2.05 -2.01
C ASN A 625 34.13 -1.96 -1.90
N LYS A 626 33.41 -3.08 -2.04
CA LYS A 626 31.94 -3.13 -1.82
C LYS A 626 31.59 -2.74 -0.39
N ARG A 627 32.26 -3.33 0.62
CA ARG A 627 32.02 -3.01 2.05
C ARG A 627 32.39 -1.57 2.41
N ARG A 628 33.48 -1.01 1.85
CA ARG A 628 33.82 0.41 2.05
C ARG A 628 32.74 1.34 1.51
N ARG A 629 32.22 1.08 0.30
CA ARG A 629 31.12 1.88 -0.26
C ARG A 629 29.86 1.79 0.61
N GLN A 630 29.49 0.60 1.06
CA GLN A 630 28.35 0.43 1.97
C GLN A 630 28.52 1.21 3.27
N LEU A 631 29.74 1.29 3.80
CA LEU A 631 30.05 2.06 5.01
C LEU A 631 29.97 3.57 4.79
N GLU A 632 30.36 4.06 3.60
CA GLU A 632 30.15 5.45 3.18
C GLU A 632 28.65 5.76 3.00
N ASP A 633 27.91 4.85 2.36
CA ASP A 633 26.48 5.00 2.10
C ASP A 633 25.67 5.06 3.41
N ILE A 634 25.94 4.16 4.36
CA ILE A 634 25.28 4.16 5.67
C ILE A 634 25.57 5.42 6.47
N ASN A 635 26.79 5.95 6.39
CA ASN A 635 27.12 7.20 7.06
C ASN A 635 26.31 8.37 6.51
N SER A 636 26.21 8.46 5.18
CA SER A 636 25.37 9.46 4.52
C SER A 636 23.88 9.27 4.86
N GLU A 637 23.40 8.03 4.92
CA GLU A 637 22.02 7.71 5.28
C GLU A 637 21.72 8.09 6.73
N ARG A 638 22.62 7.74 7.67
CA ARG A 638 22.54 8.13 9.09
C ARG A 638 22.37 9.64 9.25
N GLU A 639 23.21 10.42 8.58
CA GLU A 639 23.12 11.88 8.63
C GLU A 639 21.78 12.40 8.10
N GLN A 640 21.30 11.86 6.98
CA GLN A 640 20.02 12.27 6.38
C GLN A 640 18.83 11.94 7.28
N VAL A 641 18.76 10.71 7.81
CA VAL A 641 17.65 10.25 8.65
C VAL A 641 17.62 11.03 9.97
N LEU A 642 18.77 11.23 10.61
CA LEU A 642 18.84 12.00 11.85
C LEU A 642 18.45 13.47 11.63
N ALA A 643 18.91 14.10 10.55
CA ALA A 643 18.53 15.48 10.22
C ALA A 643 17.02 15.63 9.95
N GLN A 644 16.40 14.61 9.32
CA GLN A 644 14.94 14.60 9.13
C GLN A 644 14.19 14.48 10.45
N LEU A 645 14.64 13.62 11.37
CA LEU A 645 14.02 13.46 12.69
C LEU A 645 14.12 14.76 13.50
N GLU A 646 15.27 15.42 13.50
CA GLU A 646 15.46 16.72 14.15
C GLU A 646 14.54 17.80 13.56
N THR A 647 14.36 17.81 12.23
CA THR A 647 13.45 18.75 11.56
C THR A 647 12.00 18.49 11.96
N LYS A 648 11.59 17.22 12.10
CA LYS A 648 10.23 16.83 12.52
C LYS A 648 9.93 17.10 14.00
N GLN A 649 10.93 17.39 14.82
CA GLN A 649 10.75 17.77 16.23
C GLN A 649 10.16 19.18 16.35
N VAL A 650 10.48 20.07 15.42
CA VAL A 650 10.04 21.46 15.46
C VAL A 650 8.54 21.51 15.22
N VAL A 651 7.81 22.21 16.09
CA VAL A 651 6.36 22.45 15.96
C VAL A 651 6.11 23.95 15.90
N ALA A 652 5.38 24.37 14.86
CA ALA A 652 4.85 25.71 14.71
C ALA A 652 3.34 25.64 14.57
N CYS A 653 2.61 26.65 15.04
CA CYS A 653 1.19 26.77 14.72
C CYS A 653 0.99 27.95 13.78
N GLU A 654 0.17 27.74 12.77
CA GLU A 654 -0.20 28.76 11.81
C GLU A 654 -1.09 29.83 12.46
N GLU A 655 -1.29 30.94 11.74
CA GLU A 655 -2.22 31.96 12.21
C GLU A 655 -3.64 31.39 12.30
N PRO A 656 -4.40 31.67 13.39
CA PRO A 656 -5.76 31.18 13.54
C PRO A 656 -6.63 31.57 12.36
N LYS A 657 -7.15 30.57 11.65
CA LYS A 657 -8.00 30.80 10.48
C LYS A 657 -9.44 30.95 10.93
N LEU A 658 -10.05 32.09 10.62
CA LEU A 658 -11.45 32.33 10.96
C LEU A 658 -12.38 31.52 10.04
N VAL A 659 -13.12 30.56 10.60
CA VAL A 659 -14.01 29.64 9.87
C VAL A 659 -15.43 30.19 9.81
N SER A 660 -15.98 30.65 10.94
CA SER A 660 -17.34 31.18 10.98
C SER A 660 -17.54 32.27 12.03
N ILE A 661 -18.55 33.11 11.77
CA ILE A 661 -19.00 34.18 12.66
C ILE A 661 -20.53 34.09 12.80
N ALA A 662 -21.02 34.17 14.04
CA ALA A 662 -22.43 34.39 14.31
C ALA A 662 -22.63 35.55 15.30
N VAL A 663 -23.51 36.49 14.96
CA VAL A 663 -23.95 37.52 15.91
C VAL A 663 -24.96 36.89 16.85
N VAL A 664 -24.81 37.09 18.15
CA VAL A 664 -25.71 36.53 19.18
C VAL A 664 -26.47 37.67 19.83
N VAL A 665 -27.78 37.53 19.93
CA VAL A 665 -28.70 38.49 20.56
C VAL A 665 -29.71 37.77 21.44
N ASP A 666 -30.42 38.50 22.30
CA ASP A 666 -31.49 37.93 23.12
C ASP A 666 -32.58 37.28 22.26
N GLY A 667 -33.13 36.16 22.75
CA GLY A 667 -34.34 35.58 22.20
C GLY A 667 -35.52 36.57 22.24
N LEU A 668 -36.22 36.72 21.12
CA LEU A 668 -37.48 37.44 21.09
C LEU A 668 -38.53 36.59 21.84
N ASN A 669 -39.02 37.09 22.98
CA ASN A 669 -40.17 36.51 23.68
C ASN A 669 -41.45 36.52 22.83
#